data_AF-A0A2C5YWT3-F1
#
_entry.id   AF-A0A2C5YWT3-F1
#
_cell.length_a   1.000
_cell.length_b   1.000
_cell.length_c   1.000
_cell.angle_alpha   90.00
_cell.angle_beta   90.00
_cell.angle_gamma   90.00
#
_symmetry.space_group_name_H-M   'P 1'
#
loop_
_entity.id
_entity.type
_entity.pdbx_description
1 polymer ?
#
loop_
_entity_poly.entity_id
_entity_poly.type
_entity_poly.pdbx_seq_one_letter_code
_entity_poly.pdbx_strand_id
1 'polypeptide(L)'
;MTQVDKLHQEGFTGTGVKIGIVDSGIDYTHAALGGCFGPGCKVAFGDNFAGDGNKGDPMDCDGHGTKVAGMLAGYDSQTGFVGAAPNATIGAYRISDCQGRGSEDDALRGWIAAYNDGMQLITSSQGFQPGNTWEQHLVAMVISRIAAKGVSCFAALGNNKADGVFFASNPATARGAIAVNSVALNTMSPGEKAAYSTGCGNQTLASVDFDFLEVQPGNWSTEWRPVHPLDAEYGDGPDTPQIPFKDRDYRAACSLSPGNSSDKDLAGRIVLINLDAATSNCFWWHRLKNAQDRGATHILGWTDNVSPISIQDPGLLVVGMVGQRVGKAMVSALANKQPVRMQWKGKNPLSGDMDGSSSFGPTWELDVKPDVLGPGGGIRTTSQGGGYRTVSGTSFATPFICGAMALVAQARGDFDPQRLTNVLKSTARLQDSNGMIPMLQQGAGLVQAWEAAHATTLVEPSSLAFNDTIHRVPSIDLHITNSAQVEMTYQLGHVAASTLYPFDLDALRPTQGESVQAAADIKLSTSTLTLAPGESATVHVSATDPQGLDLARQPIWSGWITIDSSNGTSLSVPYLGLAGSLQSATIIASNGGIIASNQSDEPLDEDILFTLPAPRSDQDASQDDESDYFFPKAIFDLALGTPSLIVDVVPLDVCTPETADSGACVPENAVFSSFFNPTIRNIVREHLPPGKQEYPWEWLPSTGSYVPPGRYHYVAHALSLLGDPFNISHWQTVQSPVFHIDYN
;
A
#
# COMPACT_ATOMS: atom_id res chain seq x y z
N MET A 1 4.77 5.14 -19.95
CA MET A 1 3.93 4.03 -19.47
C MET A 1 2.44 4.31 -19.57
N THR A 2 2.00 5.49 -19.12
CA THR A 2 0.57 5.82 -19.02
C THR A 2 0.07 6.82 -20.07
N GLN A 3 0.92 7.19 -21.05
CA GLN A 3 0.58 8.11 -22.14
C GLN A 3 0.26 9.55 -21.72
N VAL A 4 0.61 9.95 -20.48
CA VAL A 4 0.46 11.34 -19.98
C VAL A 4 1.26 12.34 -20.83
N ASP A 5 2.41 11.93 -21.35
CA ASP A 5 3.26 12.72 -22.24
C ASP A 5 2.54 13.14 -23.54
N LYS A 6 1.66 12.29 -24.07
CA LYS A 6 0.84 12.64 -25.25
C LYS A 6 -0.17 13.74 -24.91
N LEU A 7 -0.81 13.67 -23.75
CA LEU A 7 -1.75 14.70 -23.30
C LEU A 7 -1.06 16.05 -23.04
N HIS A 8 0.17 16.02 -22.48
CA HIS A 8 0.99 17.23 -22.36
C HIS A 8 1.30 17.86 -23.73
N GLN A 9 1.60 17.05 -24.74
CA GLN A 9 1.84 17.52 -26.11
C GLN A 9 0.60 18.15 -26.75
N GLU A 10 -0.60 17.70 -26.35
CA GLU A 10 -1.89 18.30 -26.76
C GLU A 10 -2.25 19.56 -25.97
N GLY A 11 -1.45 19.94 -24.95
CA GLY A 11 -1.66 21.13 -24.14
C GLY A 11 -2.46 20.89 -22.85
N PHE A 12 -2.89 19.65 -22.59
CA PHE A 12 -3.53 19.29 -21.33
C PHE A 12 -2.48 19.15 -20.23
N THR A 13 -2.51 20.03 -19.25
CA THR A 13 -1.48 20.15 -18.19
C THR A 13 -2.08 20.27 -16.79
N GLY A 14 -3.41 20.17 -16.66
CA GLY A 14 -4.13 20.40 -15.41
C GLY A 14 -4.47 21.87 -15.14
N THR A 15 -4.19 22.77 -16.10
CA THR A 15 -4.55 24.19 -15.99
C THR A 15 -6.04 24.35 -15.69
N GLY A 16 -6.36 25.08 -14.62
CA GLY A 16 -7.75 25.32 -14.20
C GLY A 16 -8.37 24.19 -13.36
N VAL A 17 -7.63 23.11 -13.10
CA VAL A 17 -8.09 22.00 -12.25
C VAL A 17 -7.59 22.17 -10.82
N LYS A 18 -8.48 22.03 -9.85
CA LYS A 18 -8.15 22.03 -8.42
C LYS A 18 -8.06 20.61 -7.87
N ILE A 19 -6.93 20.26 -7.25
CA ILE A 19 -6.66 18.92 -6.73
C ILE A 19 -6.21 18.99 -5.27
N GLY A 20 -6.91 18.29 -4.38
CA GLY A 20 -6.57 18.19 -2.97
C GLY A 20 -5.66 17.01 -2.66
N ILE A 21 -4.62 17.24 -1.87
CA ILE A 21 -3.71 16.21 -1.36
C ILE A 21 -3.90 16.14 0.16
N VAL A 22 -4.44 15.02 0.64
CA VAL A 22 -4.63 14.74 2.07
C VAL A 22 -3.49 13.82 2.53
N ASP A 23 -2.47 14.37 3.17
CA ASP A 23 -1.21 13.67 3.49
C ASP A 23 -0.44 14.34 4.66
N SER A 24 0.88 14.15 4.77
CA SER A 24 1.71 14.74 5.83
C SER A 24 2.00 16.24 5.70
N GLY A 25 1.43 16.89 4.68
CA GLY A 25 1.68 18.27 4.30
C GLY A 25 2.41 18.40 2.97
N ILE A 26 2.75 19.64 2.57
CA ILE A 26 3.59 19.89 1.39
C ILE A 26 4.67 20.92 1.75
N ASP A 27 5.93 20.62 1.45
CA ASP A 27 6.98 21.62 1.39
C ASP A 27 6.74 22.52 0.16
N TYR A 28 5.85 23.48 0.34
CA TYR A 28 5.46 24.43 -0.70
C TYR A 28 6.59 25.39 -1.06
N THR A 29 7.69 25.43 -0.30
CA THR A 29 8.87 26.24 -0.64
C THR A 29 9.76 25.55 -1.67
N HIS A 30 9.54 24.26 -1.94
CA HIS A 30 10.22 23.53 -2.99
C HIS A 30 9.98 24.19 -4.36
N ALA A 31 11.05 24.45 -5.12
CA ALA A 31 10.98 25.15 -6.41
C ALA A 31 10.02 24.45 -7.40
N ALA A 32 10.06 23.12 -7.46
CA ALA A 32 9.15 22.34 -8.31
C ALA A 32 7.66 22.43 -7.92
N LEU A 33 7.36 22.88 -6.69
CA LEU A 33 6.01 22.99 -6.14
C LEU A 33 5.53 24.45 -6.03
N GLY A 34 6.25 25.39 -6.64
CA GLY A 34 5.83 26.79 -6.79
C GLY A 34 6.48 27.78 -5.81
N GLY A 35 7.12 27.31 -4.74
CA GLY A 35 7.91 28.14 -3.84
C GLY A 35 7.12 29.05 -2.89
N CYS A 36 5.78 28.91 -2.81
CA CYS A 36 4.94 29.70 -1.92
C CYS A 36 3.61 28.99 -1.59
N PHE A 37 2.93 29.48 -0.55
CA PHE A 37 1.63 29.00 -0.09
C PHE A 37 0.59 30.13 -0.04
N GLY A 38 -0.63 29.81 -0.45
CA GLY A 38 -1.80 30.69 -0.37
C GLY A 38 -2.25 31.26 -1.73
N PRO A 39 -3.16 32.26 -1.73
CA PRO A 39 -3.75 32.78 -2.97
C PRO A 39 -2.69 33.24 -3.99
N GLY A 40 -2.79 32.73 -5.22
CA GLY A 40 -1.85 33.03 -6.31
C GLY A 40 -0.63 32.10 -6.41
N CYS A 41 -0.45 31.20 -5.43
CA CYS A 41 0.57 30.15 -5.48
C CYS A 41 0.04 28.87 -6.15
N LYS A 42 0.95 27.95 -6.50
CA LYS A 42 0.56 26.61 -6.95
C LYS A 42 -0.14 25.84 -5.83
N VAL A 43 0.45 25.84 -4.64
CA VAL A 43 -0.19 25.36 -3.41
C VAL A 43 -1.03 26.50 -2.84
N ALA A 44 -2.30 26.54 -3.21
CA ALA A 44 -3.17 27.69 -2.99
C ALA A 44 -4.13 27.54 -1.80
N PHE A 45 -4.45 26.29 -1.45
CA PHE A 45 -5.39 25.92 -0.39
C PHE A 45 -4.72 24.98 0.58
N GLY A 46 -5.32 24.80 1.76
CA GLY A 46 -4.79 23.87 2.74
C GLY A 46 -4.86 24.35 4.18
N ASP A 47 -4.71 23.40 5.09
CA ASP A 47 -4.64 23.62 6.53
C ASP A 47 -3.88 22.44 7.17
N ASN A 48 -3.54 22.59 8.46
CA ASN A 48 -2.95 21.57 9.30
C ASN A 48 -3.93 21.08 10.35
N PHE A 49 -4.28 19.81 10.23
CA PHE A 49 -5.14 19.06 11.14
C PHE A 49 -4.35 18.17 12.09
N ALA A 50 -3.04 18.04 11.92
CA ALA A 50 -2.21 17.25 12.83
C ALA A 50 -2.27 17.82 14.26
N GLY A 51 -2.20 16.93 15.25
CA GLY A 51 -2.23 17.27 16.68
C GLY A 51 -0.97 17.97 17.22
N ASP A 52 -0.21 18.69 16.38
CA ASP A 52 1.08 19.31 16.72
C ASP A 52 1.00 20.80 17.09
N GLY A 53 -0.19 21.41 16.98
CA GLY A 53 -0.46 22.78 17.39
C GLY A 53 -0.24 23.86 16.32
N ASN A 54 0.29 23.51 15.14
CA ASN A 54 0.61 24.47 14.07
C ASN A 54 -0.56 24.67 13.08
N LYS A 55 -1.74 25.05 13.59
CA LYS A 55 -2.94 25.24 12.75
C LYS A 55 -2.72 26.30 11.66
N GLY A 56 -3.26 26.09 10.48
CA GLY A 56 -3.23 27.00 9.34
C GLY A 56 -2.03 26.84 8.39
N ASP A 57 -1.00 26.10 8.78
CA ASP A 57 0.22 25.92 7.98
C ASP A 57 0.42 24.46 7.56
N PRO A 58 0.14 24.09 6.29
CA PRO A 58 0.29 22.73 5.80
C PRO A 58 1.73 22.36 5.43
N MET A 59 2.73 23.12 5.87
CA MET A 59 4.15 22.80 5.68
C MET A 59 4.44 21.35 6.10
N ASP A 60 5.05 20.60 5.19
CA ASP A 60 5.44 19.22 5.45
C ASP A 60 6.68 19.18 6.34
N CYS A 61 6.59 18.49 7.47
CA CYS A 61 7.73 18.21 8.33
C CYS A 61 8.13 16.72 8.36
N ASP A 62 7.40 15.84 7.67
CA ASP A 62 7.71 14.42 7.50
C ASP A 62 8.36 14.11 6.13
N GLY A 63 7.84 14.75 5.08
CA GLY A 63 8.34 14.66 3.72
C GLY A 63 7.60 13.67 2.81
N HIS A 64 6.64 12.87 3.30
CA HIS A 64 5.85 11.97 2.46
C HIS A 64 4.93 12.75 1.50
N GLY A 65 4.14 13.69 2.02
CA GLY A 65 3.22 14.50 1.22
C GLY A 65 3.94 15.38 0.19
N THR A 66 5.15 15.84 0.46
CA THR A 66 6.01 16.54 -0.52
C THR A 66 6.35 15.65 -1.71
N LYS A 67 6.68 14.37 -1.49
CA LYS A 67 6.97 13.40 -2.56
C LYS A 67 5.72 13.09 -3.39
N VAL A 68 4.58 12.95 -2.73
CA VAL A 68 3.25 12.76 -3.31
C VAL A 68 2.89 13.94 -4.22
N ALA A 69 3.08 15.18 -3.74
CA ALA A 69 2.84 16.40 -4.51
C ALA A 69 3.72 16.50 -5.76
N GLY A 70 4.98 16.05 -5.69
CA GLY A 70 5.88 16.00 -6.83
C GLY A 70 5.38 15.10 -7.95
N MET A 71 4.91 13.89 -7.61
CA MET A 71 4.33 12.95 -8.57
C MET A 71 3.10 13.53 -9.29
N LEU A 72 2.31 14.31 -8.56
CA LEU A 72 1.07 14.90 -9.06
C LEU A 72 1.32 16.16 -9.90
N ALA A 73 1.97 17.17 -9.35
CA ALA A 73 2.03 18.52 -9.95
C ALA A 73 3.42 19.18 -9.87
N GLY A 74 4.47 18.42 -9.59
CA GLY A 74 5.82 18.95 -9.63
C GLY A 74 6.23 19.41 -11.02
N TYR A 75 6.95 20.52 -11.12
CA TYR A 75 7.49 21.01 -12.39
C TYR A 75 8.78 21.80 -12.16
N ASP A 76 9.87 21.33 -12.75
CA ASP A 76 11.16 22.00 -12.72
C ASP A 76 11.80 21.97 -14.10
N SER A 77 11.82 23.14 -14.74
CA SER A 77 12.38 23.32 -16.07
C SER A 77 13.90 23.13 -16.13
N GLN A 78 14.62 23.28 -14.99
CA GLN A 78 16.07 23.15 -14.97
C GLN A 78 16.51 21.68 -15.00
N THR A 79 15.74 20.80 -14.34
CA THR A 79 16.02 19.36 -14.28
C THR A 79 15.19 18.54 -15.26
N GLY A 80 14.19 19.15 -15.91
CA GLY A 80 13.22 18.47 -16.76
C GLY A 80 12.23 17.60 -15.98
N PHE A 81 12.14 17.78 -14.66
CA PHE A 81 11.19 17.04 -13.83
C PHE A 81 9.76 17.54 -14.06
N VAL A 82 8.83 16.61 -14.28
CA VAL A 82 7.42 16.91 -14.53
C VAL A 82 6.54 15.83 -13.91
N GLY A 83 5.59 16.24 -13.08
CA GLY A 83 4.50 15.42 -12.55
C GLY A 83 3.38 15.25 -13.57
N ALA A 84 2.32 14.53 -13.19
CA ALA A 84 1.22 14.24 -14.11
C ALA A 84 0.44 15.49 -14.56
N ALA A 85 0.10 16.40 -13.66
CA ALA A 85 -0.68 17.62 -13.90
C ALA A 85 0.09 18.86 -13.42
N PRO A 86 1.18 19.27 -14.10
CA PRO A 86 2.11 20.28 -13.62
C PRO A 86 1.49 21.68 -13.42
N ASN A 87 0.37 21.99 -14.07
CA ASN A 87 -0.30 23.29 -13.96
C ASN A 87 -1.59 23.26 -13.12
N ALA A 88 -1.85 22.15 -12.41
CA ALA A 88 -2.97 22.08 -11.47
C ALA A 88 -2.76 23.01 -10.25
N THR A 89 -3.87 23.52 -9.72
CA THR A 89 -3.89 24.23 -8.43
C THR A 89 -4.05 23.21 -7.31
N ILE A 90 -3.18 23.26 -6.30
CA ILE A 90 -3.08 22.25 -5.26
C ILE A 90 -3.63 22.75 -3.93
N GLY A 91 -4.41 21.91 -3.25
CA GLY A 91 -4.74 22.06 -1.83
C GLY A 91 -3.93 21.08 -0.97
N ALA A 92 -3.24 21.58 0.05
CA ALA A 92 -2.41 20.79 0.96
C ALA A 92 -3.12 20.58 2.31
N TYR A 93 -3.66 19.39 2.57
CA TYR A 93 -4.39 19.10 3.80
C TYR A 93 -3.54 18.16 4.66
N ARG A 94 -2.84 18.74 5.63
CA ARG A 94 -1.88 18.03 6.47
C ARG A 94 -2.60 17.30 7.61
N ILE A 95 -2.42 15.99 7.71
CA ILE A 95 -3.14 15.13 8.66
C ILE A 95 -2.24 14.31 9.58
N SER A 96 -0.91 14.43 9.44
CA SER A 96 0.06 13.77 10.31
C SER A 96 1.15 14.72 10.83
N ASP A 97 1.64 14.42 12.03
CA ASP A 97 2.72 15.15 12.68
C ASP A 97 4.09 14.85 12.04
N CYS A 98 5.15 15.48 12.53
CA CYS A 98 6.52 15.30 11.98
C CYS A 98 7.13 13.92 12.25
N GLN A 99 6.42 13.05 12.98
CA GLN A 99 6.79 11.65 13.17
C GLN A 99 5.92 10.72 12.31
N GLY A 100 5.13 11.27 11.39
CA GLY A 100 4.21 10.53 10.53
C GLY A 100 2.96 10.03 11.24
N ARG A 101 2.67 10.50 12.47
CA ARG A 101 1.51 10.05 13.25
C ARG A 101 0.31 10.93 12.97
N GLY A 102 -0.81 10.32 12.61
CA GLY A 102 -2.09 11.00 12.41
C GLY A 102 -3.23 10.12 12.92
N SER A 103 -4.36 10.74 13.25
CA SER A 103 -5.58 10.02 13.61
C SER A 103 -6.54 9.93 12.43
N GLU A 104 -7.47 8.97 12.47
CA GLU A 104 -8.58 8.90 11.51
C GLU A 104 -9.43 10.19 11.54
N ASP A 105 -9.59 10.81 12.71
CA ASP A 105 -10.26 12.10 12.86
C ASP A 105 -9.58 13.22 12.07
N ASP A 106 -8.24 13.26 12.06
CA ASP A 106 -7.48 14.24 11.30
C ASP A 106 -7.62 14.00 9.79
N ALA A 107 -7.64 12.73 9.38
CA ALA A 107 -7.92 12.33 8.01
C ALA A 107 -9.31 12.82 7.56
N LEU A 108 -10.34 12.56 8.36
CA LEU A 108 -11.71 13.01 8.10
C LEU A 108 -11.78 14.53 7.93
N ARG A 109 -11.13 15.29 8.83
CA ARG A 109 -11.05 16.75 8.72
C ARG A 109 -10.38 17.18 7.42
N GLY A 110 -9.27 16.54 7.04
CA GLY A 110 -8.56 16.81 5.79
C GLY A 110 -9.42 16.58 4.54
N TRP A 111 -10.08 15.43 4.44
CA TRP A 111 -10.98 15.12 3.31
C TRP A 111 -12.18 16.06 3.22
N ILE A 112 -12.80 16.38 4.36
CA ILE A 112 -13.93 17.33 4.42
C ILE A 112 -13.49 18.74 4.03
N ALA A 113 -12.32 19.19 4.50
CA ALA A 113 -11.76 20.49 4.13
C ALA A 113 -11.47 20.57 2.63
N ALA A 114 -10.86 19.53 2.05
CA ALA A 114 -10.62 19.43 0.62
C ALA A 114 -11.91 19.52 -0.21
N TYR A 115 -12.96 18.85 0.23
CA TYR A 115 -14.28 18.97 -0.39
C TYR A 115 -14.84 20.40 -0.29
N ASN A 116 -14.76 21.02 0.89
CA ASN A 116 -15.30 22.37 1.14
C ASN A 116 -14.55 23.47 0.37
N ASP A 117 -13.25 23.30 0.14
CA ASP A 117 -12.43 24.22 -0.66
C ASP A 117 -12.67 24.07 -2.18
N GLY A 118 -13.57 23.17 -2.58
CA GLY A 118 -14.01 22.98 -3.95
C GLY A 118 -12.98 22.27 -4.82
N MET A 119 -12.22 21.34 -4.24
CA MET A 119 -11.35 20.45 -5.01
C MET A 119 -12.20 19.56 -5.94
N GLN A 120 -11.78 19.41 -7.19
CA GLN A 120 -12.48 18.58 -8.19
C GLN A 120 -12.02 17.12 -8.14
N LEU A 121 -10.76 16.92 -7.73
CA LEU A 121 -10.17 15.61 -7.45
C LEU A 121 -9.50 15.68 -6.08
N ILE A 122 -9.54 14.60 -5.32
CA ILE A 122 -8.85 14.51 -4.02
C ILE A 122 -8.11 13.17 -3.96
N THR A 123 -6.86 13.20 -3.52
CA THR A 123 -6.00 12.01 -3.38
C THR A 123 -5.46 11.91 -1.95
N SER A 124 -5.33 10.68 -1.47
CA SER A 124 -4.55 10.38 -0.26
C SER A 124 -3.73 9.11 -0.45
N SER A 125 -2.53 9.14 0.09
CA SER A 125 -1.61 8.01 0.11
C SER A 125 -1.36 7.50 1.54
N GLN A 126 -2.22 7.91 2.48
CA GLN A 126 -2.22 7.49 3.87
C GLN A 126 -3.26 6.40 4.08
N GLY A 127 -2.83 5.28 4.67
CA GLY A 127 -3.70 4.18 5.07
C GLY A 127 -3.93 4.18 6.58
N PHE A 128 -5.14 3.85 7.01
CA PHE A 128 -5.47 3.68 8.44
C PHE A 128 -5.75 2.22 8.72
N GLN A 129 -5.14 1.69 9.78
CA GLN A 129 -5.33 0.32 10.28
C GLN A 129 -5.14 -0.76 9.18
N PRO A 130 -3.89 -1.21 8.92
CA PRO A 130 -3.64 -2.28 7.96
C PRO A 130 -4.53 -3.50 8.21
N GLY A 131 -5.16 -4.03 7.16
CA GLY A 131 -6.09 -5.17 7.25
C GLY A 131 -7.55 -4.80 7.58
N ASN A 132 -7.84 -3.52 7.86
CA ASN A 132 -9.19 -3.01 7.95
C ASN A 132 -9.71 -2.69 6.53
N THR A 133 -10.38 -3.67 5.92
CA THR A 133 -10.75 -3.62 4.48
C THR A 133 -12.25 -3.36 4.25
N TRP A 134 -12.89 -2.76 5.25
CA TRP A 134 -14.33 -2.50 5.32
C TRP A 134 -14.71 -1.15 4.70
N GLU A 135 -15.65 -1.17 3.75
CA GLU A 135 -16.20 0.06 3.17
C GLU A 135 -17.03 0.90 4.15
N GLN A 136 -17.53 0.28 5.23
CA GLN A 136 -18.33 0.92 6.28
C GLN A 136 -17.45 1.51 7.37
N HIS A 137 -16.13 1.39 7.26
CA HIS A 137 -15.20 2.14 8.09
C HIS A 137 -15.43 3.64 7.91
N LEU A 138 -15.30 4.40 9.00
CA LEU A 138 -15.74 5.79 9.06
C LEU A 138 -15.09 6.67 7.98
N VAL A 139 -13.78 6.50 7.74
CA VAL A 139 -13.05 7.26 6.72
C VAL A 139 -13.53 6.87 5.32
N ALA A 140 -13.71 5.57 5.07
CA ALA A 140 -14.20 5.07 3.78
C ALA A 140 -15.61 5.61 3.47
N MET A 141 -16.53 5.57 4.44
CA MET A 141 -17.89 6.10 4.29
C MET A 141 -17.93 7.59 3.94
N VAL A 142 -17.08 8.40 4.57
CA VAL A 142 -17.01 9.85 4.30
C VAL A 142 -16.51 10.10 2.88
N ILE A 143 -15.48 9.38 2.44
CA ILE A 143 -14.97 9.49 1.08
C ILE A 143 -16.00 9.02 0.07
N SER A 144 -16.74 7.93 0.33
CA SER A 144 -17.84 7.49 -0.53
C SER A 144 -18.92 8.56 -0.69
N ARG A 145 -19.23 9.30 0.38
CA ARG A 145 -20.18 10.42 0.31
C ARG A 145 -19.62 11.61 -0.46
N ILE A 146 -18.32 11.87 -0.39
CA ILE A 146 -17.65 12.91 -1.20
C ILE A 146 -17.68 12.51 -2.69
N ALA A 147 -17.36 11.26 -3.00
CA ALA A 147 -17.41 10.72 -4.36
C ALA A 147 -18.82 10.81 -4.96
N ALA A 148 -19.85 10.41 -4.20
CA ALA A 148 -21.25 10.52 -4.59
C ALA A 148 -21.72 11.96 -4.83
N LYS A 149 -20.99 12.97 -4.33
CA LYS A 149 -21.26 14.40 -4.58
C LYS A 149 -20.51 14.97 -5.78
N GLY A 150 -19.88 14.14 -6.60
CA GLY A 150 -19.27 14.55 -7.86
C GLY A 150 -17.79 14.92 -7.78
N VAL A 151 -17.06 14.42 -6.77
CA VAL A 151 -15.60 14.63 -6.64
C VAL A 151 -14.87 13.30 -6.85
N SER A 152 -13.89 13.26 -7.74
CA SER A 152 -13.12 12.02 -7.95
C SER A 152 -12.13 11.80 -6.81
N CYS A 153 -12.31 10.73 -6.05
CA CYS A 153 -11.46 10.38 -4.91
C CYS A 153 -10.47 9.26 -5.25
N PHE A 154 -9.21 9.40 -4.84
CA PHE A 154 -8.15 8.43 -5.08
C PHE A 154 -7.50 8.02 -3.76
N ALA A 155 -7.24 6.74 -3.61
CA ALA A 155 -6.57 6.18 -2.44
C ALA A 155 -5.60 5.06 -2.84
N ALA A 156 -4.46 5.01 -2.16
CA ALA A 156 -3.49 3.95 -2.33
C ALA A 156 -4.02 2.63 -1.77
N LEU A 157 -3.91 1.53 -2.53
CA LEU A 157 -4.39 0.22 -2.06
C LEU A 157 -3.63 -0.27 -0.81
N GLY A 158 -2.34 0.05 -0.69
CA GLY A 158 -1.47 -0.36 0.41
C GLY A 158 -0.23 -1.12 -0.07
N ASN A 159 0.75 -1.28 0.82
CA ASN A 159 2.08 -1.86 0.52
C ASN A 159 2.35 -3.14 1.33
N ASN A 160 1.31 -3.95 1.53
CA ASN A 160 1.20 -5.06 2.47
C ASN A 160 1.04 -6.41 1.76
N LYS A 161 1.75 -6.62 0.64
CA LYS A 161 1.68 -7.89 -0.12
C LYS A 161 1.79 -9.15 0.75
N ALA A 162 2.63 -9.12 1.78
CA ALA A 162 2.86 -10.27 2.66
C ALA A 162 1.62 -10.72 3.43
N ASP A 163 0.68 -9.80 3.68
CA ASP A 163 -0.53 -10.06 4.47
C ASP A 163 -1.64 -10.74 3.65
N GLY A 164 -1.46 -10.83 2.32
CA GLY A 164 -2.26 -11.71 1.47
C GLY A 164 -3.47 -11.07 0.78
N VAL A 165 -4.33 -11.94 0.26
CA VAL A 165 -5.62 -11.60 -0.37
C VAL A 165 -6.58 -11.00 0.67
N PHE A 166 -7.49 -10.14 0.24
CA PHE A 166 -8.38 -9.34 1.12
C PHE A 166 -7.68 -8.24 1.93
N PHE A 167 -6.47 -7.81 1.55
CA PHE A 167 -5.68 -6.84 2.32
C PHE A 167 -5.59 -5.46 1.64
N ALA A 168 -6.73 -4.96 1.13
CA ALA A 168 -6.88 -3.58 0.68
C ALA A 168 -7.00 -2.63 1.89
N SER A 169 -6.15 -1.60 1.99
CA SER A 169 -6.15 -0.68 3.13
C SER A 169 -7.25 0.37 3.05
N ASN A 170 -7.85 0.73 4.18
CA ASN A 170 -8.68 1.92 4.24
C ASN A 170 -7.84 3.19 4.03
N PRO A 171 -8.32 4.15 3.21
CA PRO A 171 -9.69 4.23 2.72
C PRO A 171 -9.89 3.83 1.25
N ALA A 172 -9.02 2.99 0.67
CA ALA A 172 -9.13 2.55 -0.74
C ALA A 172 -10.38 1.69 -1.03
N THR A 173 -11.01 1.17 0.02
CA THR A 173 -12.26 0.41 0.03
C THR A 173 -13.50 1.29 -0.20
N ALA A 174 -13.37 2.62 -0.08
CA ALA A 174 -14.49 3.54 -0.25
C ALA A 174 -15.17 3.33 -1.61
N ARG A 175 -16.49 3.09 -1.59
CA ARG A 175 -17.33 3.06 -2.79
C ARG A 175 -17.17 4.35 -3.59
N GLY A 176 -16.96 4.22 -4.90
CA GLY A 176 -16.78 5.34 -5.81
C GLY A 176 -15.39 6.00 -5.77
N ALA A 177 -14.53 5.65 -4.81
CA ALA A 177 -13.12 6.02 -4.84
C ALA A 177 -12.33 5.03 -5.72
N ILE A 178 -11.28 5.53 -6.36
CA ILE A 178 -10.38 4.76 -7.22
C ILE A 178 -9.21 4.29 -6.37
N ALA A 179 -9.14 2.98 -6.13
CA ALA A 179 -8.01 2.34 -5.46
C ALA A 179 -6.89 2.07 -6.46
N VAL A 180 -5.72 2.66 -6.21
CA VAL A 180 -4.58 2.56 -7.12
C VAL A 180 -3.53 1.63 -6.53
N ASN A 181 -3.11 0.66 -7.34
CA ASN A 181 -1.98 -0.22 -7.02
C ASN A 181 -0.75 0.13 -7.87
N SER A 182 0.43 -0.39 -7.51
CA SER A 182 1.71 0.07 -8.06
C SER A 182 2.35 -0.94 -9.01
N VAL A 183 2.83 -0.44 -10.15
CA VAL A 183 3.86 -1.10 -10.96
C VAL A 183 5.21 -0.43 -10.75
N ALA A 184 6.27 -1.23 -10.81
CA ALA A 184 7.63 -0.76 -10.80
C ALA A 184 8.15 -0.47 -12.20
N LEU A 185 9.08 0.48 -12.30
CA LEU A 185 9.81 0.73 -13.55
C LEU A 185 10.82 -0.40 -13.85
N ASN A 186 11.24 -1.18 -12.83
CA ASN A 186 11.93 -2.48 -12.85
C ASN A 186 12.13 -2.97 -11.38
N THR A 187 12.17 -4.28 -11.10
CA THR A 187 12.43 -4.88 -9.78
C THR A 187 13.88 -4.73 -9.27
N MET A 188 14.68 -3.86 -9.87
CA MET A 188 15.88 -3.28 -9.24
C MET A 188 16.03 -1.82 -9.70
N SER A 189 15.24 -0.92 -9.10
CA SER A 189 15.45 0.54 -9.11
C SER A 189 15.36 1.26 -10.47
N PRO A 190 15.21 2.60 -10.53
CA PRO A 190 15.13 3.33 -11.79
C PRO A 190 16.42 3.13 -12.60
N GLY A 191 16.27 2.34 -13.65
CA GLY A 191 16.22 2.98 -14.95
C GLY A 191 17.49 2.94 -15.78
N GLU A 192 18.59 2.33 -15.36
CA GLU A 192 19.82 2.29 -16.16
C GLU A 192 20.39 0.87 -16.34
N LYS A 193 20.67 0.50 -17.60
CA LYS A 193 21.43 -0.70 -17.96
C LYS A 193 22.90 -0.33 -18.12
N ALA A 194 23.78 -1.22 -17.69
CA ALA A 194 25.19 -1.17 -18.00
C ALA A 194 25.71 -2.56 -18.38
N ALA A 195 26.93 -2.58 -18.89
CA ALA A 195 27.64 -3.81 -19.14
C ALA A 195 29.06 -3.68 -18.62
N TYR A 196 29.60 -4.74 -18.01
CA TYR A 196 31.03 -4.84 -17.72
C TYR A 196 31.67 -5.93 -18.56
N SER A 197 32.95 -5.76 -18.87
CA SER A 197 33.75 -6.75 -19.58
C SER A 197 35.09 -6.90 -18.88
N THR A 198 35.55 -8.13 -18.74
CA THR A 198 36.94 -8.47 -18.37
C THR A 198 37.70 -8.71 -19.67
N GLY A 199 38.94 -8.27 -19.80
CA GLY A 199 39.69 -8.47 -21.06
C GLY A 199 41.19 -8.60 -20.86
N CYS A 200 41.92 -8.99 -21.90
CA CYS A 200 43.38 -8.93 -21.93
C CYS A 200 43.81 -8.12 -23.16
N GLY A 201 44.44 -6.96 -22.96
CA GLY A 201 44.85 -6.08 -24.06
C GLY A 201 43.68 -5.42 -24.80
N ASN A 202 43.78 -5.27 -26.13
CA ASN A 202 42.82 -4.56 -26.97
C ASN A 202 41.59 -5.42 -27.40
N GLN A 203 41.41 -6.62 -26.85
CA GLN A 203 40.25 -7.47 -27.14
C GLN A 203 39.23 -7.38 -25.98
N THR A 204 38.02 -6.91 -26.31
CA THR A 204 36.87 -6.93 -25.39
C THR A 204 36.32 -8.36 -25.37
N LEU A 205 36.35 -9.06 -24.23
CA LEU A 205 35.67 -10.36 -24.10
C LEU A 205 34.16 -10.14 -23.97
N ALA A 206 33.40 -11.24 -23.96
CA ALA A 206 31.97 -11.26 -23.69
C ALA A 206 31.62 -10.33 -22.51
N SER A 207 30.70 -9.40 -22.73
CA SER A 207 30.23 -8.49 -21.69
C SER A 207 29.11 -9.13 -20.87
N VAL A 208 29.09 -8.82 -19.58
CA VAL A 208 28.00 -9.16 -18.67
C VAL A 208 27.15 -7.91 -18.50
N ASP A 209 25.91 -7.99 -18.96
CA ASP A 209 24.92 -6.95 -18.74
C ASP A 209 24.40 -7.01 -17.30
N PHE A 210 24.18 -5.84 -16.71
CA PHE A 210 23.63 -5.71 -15.37
C PHE A 210 22.84 -4.41 -15.23
N ASP A 211 21.91 -4.42 -14.28
CA ASP A 211 21.16 -3.24 -13.89
C ASP A 211 21.85 -2.56 -12.70
N PHE A 212 21.76 -1.23 -12.63
CA PHE A 212 22.25 -0.47 -11.48
C PHE A 212 21.29 0.67 -11.12
N LEU A 213 21.25 1.02 -9.83
CA LEU A 213 20.49 2.14 -9.30
C LEU A 213 21.29 3.42 -9.48
N GLU A 214 20.76 4.42 -10.19
CA GLU A 214 21.34 5.75 -10.20
C GLU A 214 20.91 6.54 -8.95
N VAL A 215 21.89 6.96 -8.14
CA VAL A 215 21.68 7.68 -6.87
C VAL A 215 21.74 9.18 -7.07
N GLN A 216 22.64 9.65 -7.93
CA GLN A 216 22.77 11.04 -8.34
C GLN A 216 22.76 11.11 -9.87
N PRO A 217 21.76 11.77 -10.49
CA PRO A 217 21.58 11.76 -11.94
C PRO A 217 22.74 12.46 -12.65
N GLY A 218 23.30 11.80 -13.67
CA GLY A 218 24.35 12.40 -14.48
C GLY A 218 24.64 11.65 -15.78
N ASN A 219 25.57 12.18 -16.57
CA ASN A 219 25.89 11.61 -17.88
C ASN A 219 26.82 10.41 -17.74
N TRP A 220 26.27 9.22 -17.53
CA TRP A 220 27.03 7.98 -17.67
C TRP A 220 27.56 7.81 -19.10
N SER A 221 28.83 7.40 -19.20
CA SER A 221 29.51 7.20 -20.48
C SER A 221 28.98 5.97 -21.22
N THR A 222 28.51 6.16 -22.46
CA THR A 222 28.24 5.06 -23.42
C THR A 222 29.52 4.39 -23.92
N GLU A 223 30.68 5.01 -23.71
CA GLU A 223 31.99 4.41 -24.00
C GLU A 223 32.47 3.56 -22.83
N TRP A 224 33.26 2.52 -23.12
CA TRP A 224 33.92 1.67 -22.13
C TRP A 224 34.94 2.44 -21.28
N ARG A 225 34.63 2.62 -19.99
CA ARG A 225 35.52 3.25 -19.02
C ARG A 225 36.17 2.21 -18.11
N PRO A 226 37.46 2.37 -17.75
CA PRO A 226 38.12 1.47 -16.82
C PRO A 226 37.53 1.58 -15.41
N VAL A 227 37.33 0.44 -14.75
CA VAL A 227 36.87 0.36 -13.36
C VAL A 227 38.08 0.27 -12.43
N HIS A 228 38.06 1.02 -11.32
CA HIS A 228 39.11 1.05 -10.31
C HIS A 228 38.58 0.59 -8.95
N PRO A 229 39.14 -0.47 -8.33
CA PRO A 229 38.67 -0.98 -7.04
C PRO A 229 39.30 -0.17 -5.90
N LEU A 230 38.55 0.77 -5.34
CA LEU A 230 39.10 1.66 -4.30
C LEU A 230 39.36 0.93 -2.98
N ASP A 231 38.50 -0.03 -2.64
CA ASP A 231 38.56 -0.77 -1.38
C ASP A 231 39.88 -1.53 -1.19
N ALA A 232 40.45 -2.03 -2.30
CA ALA A 232 41.72 -2.74 -2.31
C ALA A 232 42.90 -1.87 -1.82
N GLU A 233 42.81 -0.54 -1.93
CA GLU A 233 43.83 0.38 -1.42
C GLU A 233 43.84 0.48 0.11
N TYR A 234 42.75 0.09 0.77
CA TYR A 234 42.59 0.08 2.23
C TYR A 234 42.79 -1.31 2.84
N GLY A 235 43.25 -2.28 2.04
CA GLY A 235 43.43 -3.68 2.45
C GLY A 235 42.14 -4.50 2.47
N ASP A 236 41.05 -4.01 1.87
CA ASP A 236 39.78 -4.72 1.82
C ASP A 236 39.64 -5.48 0.49
N GLY A 237 39.46 -6.80 0.59
CA GLY A 237 39.19 -7.70 -0.52
C GLY A 237 37.74 -8.17 -0.56
N PRO A 238 37.36 -9.00 -1.56
CA PRO A 238 35.99 -9.47 -1.74
C PRO A 238 35.48 -10.38 -0.61
N ASP A 239 36.40 -11.00 0.14
CA ASP A 239 36.12 -11.97 1.21
C ASP A 239 36.57 -11.48 2.61
N THR A 240 36.85 -10.17 2.78
CA THR A 240 37.27 -9.64 4.08
C THR A 240 36.15 -9.81 5.13
N PRO A 241 36.40 -10.50 6.28
CA PRO A 241 35.38 -10.73 7.30
C PRO A 241 34.82 -9.45 7.92
N GLN A 242 33.50 -9.41 8.15
CA GLN A 242 32.79 -8.31 8.81
C GLN A 242 33.07 -8.35 10.32
N ILE A 243 33.67 -7.30 10.91
CA ILE A 243 33.91 -7.21 12.36
C ILE A 243 33.02 -6.10 12.97
N PRO A 244 32.29 -6.34 14.10
CA PRO A 244 31.37 -5.38 14.69
C PRO A 244 31.99 -4.06 15.18
N PHE A 245 31.14 -3.03 15.26
CA PHE A 245 31.44 -1.59 15.40
C PHE A 245 32.15 -1.14 16.69
N LYS A 246 32.33 -2.01 17.70
CA LYS A 246 32.61 -1.57 19.09
C LYS A 246 34.09 -1.35 19.44
N ASP A 247 35.03 -1.72 18.57
CA ASP A 247 36.45 -1.91 18.96
C ASP A 247 37.51 -1.11 18.16
N ARG A 248 37.23 0.03 17.50
CA ARG A 248 38.24 0.72 16.65
C ARG A 248 38.34 2.25 16.75
N ASP A 249 39.57 2.76 16.65
CA ASP A 249 39.92 4.17 16.47
C ASP A 249 39.93 4.55 14.96
N TYR A 250 38.86 5.21 14.52
CA TYR A 250 38.57 5.50 13.10
C TYR A 250 39.51 6.51 12.44
N ARG A 251 40.12 7.42 13.22
CA ARG A 251 41.02 8.46 12.65
C ARG A 251 42.34 7.89 12.18
N ALA A 252 42.85 6.87 12.86
CA ALA A 252 44.11 6.22 12.49
C ALA A 252 43.99 5.41 11.18
N ALA A 253 42.84 4.74 10.96
CA ALA A 253 42.68 3.80 9.85
C ALA A 253 42.35 4.47 8.50
N CYS A 254 41.66 5.63 8.51
CA CYS A 254 41.55 6.50 7.33
C CYS A 254 42.79 7.41 7.12
N SER A 255 43.71 7.47 8.10
CA SER A 255 44.99 8.18 7.98
C SER A 255 46.14 7.32 7.44
N LEU A 256 45.89 6.02 7.21
CA LEU A 256 46.75 5.21 6.34
C LEU A 256 46.75 5.91 4.97
N SER A 257 47.81 6.68 4.69
CA SER A 257 47.96 7.40 3.43
C SER A 257 47.60 6.48 2.26
N PRO A 258 46.48 6.69 1.55
CA PRO A 258 46.34 6.17 0.20
C PRO A 258 47.53 6.79 -0.53
N GLY A 259 48.49 5.95 -0.91
CA GLY A 259 49.88 6.33 -1.21
C GLY A 259 50.04 7.76 -1.71
N ASN A 260 50.80 8.56 -0.95
CA ASN A 260 51.13 9.95 -1.20
C ASN A 260 52.03 10.09 -2.44
N SER A 261 51.52 9.70 -3.60
CA SER A 261 52.09 10.05 -4.89
C SER A 261 51.00 10.66 -5.77
N SER A 262 51.40 11.69 -6.50
CA SER A 262 50.72 12.22 -7.68
C SER A 262 50.44 11.19 -8.79
N ASP A 263 50.68 9.89 -8.57
CA ASP A 263 50.70 8.84 -9.59
C ASP A 263 49.44 7.97 -9.66
N LYS A 264 48.30 8.39 -9.11
CA LYS A 264 47.03 7.65 -9.27
C LYS A 264 45.83 8.57 -9.50
N ASP A 265 45.93 9.36 -10.55
CA ASP A 265 44.80 10.07 -11.16
C ASP A 265 43.62 9.11 -11.44
N LEU A 266 42.46 9.42 -10.86
CA LEU A 266 41.20 8.68 -11.06
C LEU A 266 40.29 9.33 -12.11
N ALA A 267 40.73 10.43 -12.74
CA ALA A 267 40.00 11.08 -13.81
C ALA A 267 39.67 10.09 -14.95
N GLY A 268 38.42 10.11 -15.40
CA GLY A 268 37.94 9.25 -16.49
C GLY A 268 37.78 7.76 -16.13
N ARG A 269 37.91 7.38 -14.86
CA ARG A 269 37.65 6.03 -14.35
C ARG A 269 36.30 5.95 -13.62
N ILE A 270 35.73 4.75 -13.55
CA ILE A 270 34.60 4.42 -12.68
C ILE A 270 35.16 3.81 -11.40
N VAL A 271 34.94 4.44 -10.26
CA VAL A 271 35.51 4.00 -8.99
C VAL A 271 34.52 3.08 -8.28
N LEU A 272 34.92 1.83 -8.04
CA LEU A 272 34.13 0.81 -7.38
C LEU A 272 34.37 0.84 -5.87
N ILE A 273 33.31 0.98 -5.07
CA ILE A 273 33.35 1.12 -3.62
C ILE A 273 32.33 0.20 -2.95
N ASN A 274 32.70 -0.54 -1.92
CA ASN A 274 31.79 -1.31 -1.09
C ASN A 274 31.05 -0.37 -0.11
N LEU A 275 29.71 -0.37 -0.19
CA LEU A 275 28.84 0.47 0.63
C LEU A 275 28.28 -0.24 1.87
N ASP A 276 28.38 -1.57 1.97
CA ASP A 276 28.01 -2.33 3.19
C ASP A 276 28.99 -2.10 4.34
N ALA A 277 30.03 -1.30 4.09
CA ALA A 277 31.20 -1.13 4.93
C ALA A 277 30.95 -0.22 6.14
N ALA A 278 30.06 -0.62 7.05
CA ALA A 278 30.10 -0.21 8.45
C ALA A 278 31.31 -0.84 9.21
N THR A 279 32.07 -1.71 8.54
CA THR A 279 33.00 -2.68 9.14
C THR A 279 34.39 -2.69 8.49
N SER A 280 34.67 -1.74 7.59
CA SER A 280 35.95 -1.64 6.87
C SER A 280 36.97 -0.76 7.59
N ASN A 281 38.25 -0.81 7.18
CA ASN A 281 39.31 0.03 7.76
C ASN A 281 39.08 1.54 7.58
N CYS A 282 38.15 1.97 6.72
CA CYS A 282 37.81 3.37 6.53
C CYS A 282 36.37 3.50 6.03
N PHE A 283 35.53 4.31 6.67
CA PHE A 283 34.12 4.38 6.32
C PHE A 283 33.93 4.84 4.85
N TRP A 284 32.91 4.32 4.15
CA TRP A 284 32.75 4.52 2.70
C TRP A 284 32.65 6.01 2.30
N TRP A 285 32.07 6.88 3.15
CA TRP A 285 32.01 8.32 2.89
C TRP A 285 33.40 8.99 2.85
N HIS A 286 34.35 8.52 3.67
CA HIS A 286 35.73 8.99 3.61
C HIS A 286 36.43 8.51 2.33
N ARG A 287 36.15 7.27 1.89
CA ARG A 287 36.68 6.74 0.63
C ARG A 287 36.15 7.52 -0.56
N LEU A 288 34.86 7.83 -0.55
CA LEU A 288 34.21 8.69 -1.53
C LEU A 288 34.94 10.03 -1.63
N LYS A 289 35.22 10.66 -0.49
CA LYS A 289 35.97 11.92 -0.43
C LYS A 289 37.39 11.81 -0.99
N ASN A 290 38.11 10.75 -0.62
CA ASN A 290 39.45 10.48 -1.13
C ASN A 290 39.45 10.21 -2.63
N ALA A 291 38.39 9.60 -3.18
CA ALA A 291 38.25 9.41 -4.62
C ALA A 291 38.06 10.74 -5.35
N GLN A 292 37.20 11.61 -4.82
CA GLN A 292 36.95 12.95 -5.38
C GLN A 292 38.24 13.79 -5.41
N ASP A 293 38.99 13.81 -4.31
CA ASP A 293 40.25 14.57 -4.21
C ASP A 293 41.31 14.11 -5.23
N ARG A 294 41.11 12.91 -5.82
CA ARG A 294 41.94 12.32 -6.89
C ARG A 294 41.31 12.43 -8.29
N GLY A 295 40.29 13.28 -8.46
CA GLY A 295 39.65 13.55 -9.75
C GLY A 295 38.58 12.54 -10.16
N ALA A 296 38.12 11.66 -9.26
CA ALA A 296 37.03 10.75 -9.58
C ALA A 296 35.71 11.52 -9.74
N THR A 297 35.02 11.26 -10.86
CA THR A 297 33.73 11.89 -11.18
C THR A 297 32.58 10.88 -11.24
N HIS A 298 32.90 9.59 -11.36
CA HIS A 298 31.94 8.49 -11.48
C HIS A 298 32.22 7.43 -10.42
N ILE A 299 31.22 7.16 -9.58
CA ILE A 299 31.33 6.19 -8.49
C ILE A 299 30.28 5.09 -8.72
N LEU A 300 30.70 3.83 -8.58
CA LEU A 300 29.82 2.67 -8.52
C LEU A 300 29.94 2.02 -7.14
N GLY A 301 28.92 2.21 -6.31
CA GLY A 301 28.80 1.54 -5.03
C GLY A 301 28.29 0.11 -5.19
N TRP A 302 28.70 -0.82 -4.34
CA TRP A 302 28.11 -2.16 -4.28
C TRP A 302 27.72 -2.56 -2.86
N THR A 303 26.57 -3.23 -2.72
CA THR A 303 25.93 -3.49 -1.42
C THR A 303 25.02 -4.74 -1.44
N ASP A 304 24.72 -5.31 -0.27
CA ASP A 304 23.72 -6.35 -0.03
C ASP A 304 22.30 -5.79 -0.16
N ASN A 305 22.10 -4.53 0.20
CA ASN A 305 20.82 -3.86 0.15
C ASN A 305 20.90 -2.63 -0.76
N VAL A 306 20.64 -2.85 -2.05
CA VAL A 306 20.61 -1.77 -3.05
C VAL A 306 19.40 -0.88 -2.80
N SER A 307 19.62 0.20 -2.05
CA SER A 307 18.61 1.19 -1.68
C SER A 307 19.10 2.61 -1.99
N PRO A 308 18.22 3.57 -2.32
CA PRO A 308 18.62 4.96 -2.56
C PRO A 308 19.23 5.60 -1.30
N ILE A 309 20.53 5.89 -1.35
CA ILE A 309 21.24 6.66 -0.33
C ILE A 309 21.25 8.15 -0.68
N SER A 310 21.18 9.03 0.31
CA SER A 310 21.33 10.48 0.07
C SER A 310 22.80 10.85 0.10
N ILE A 311 23.31 11.42 -0.99
CA ILE A 311 24.67 11.97 -1.07
C ILE A 311 24.52 13.48 -1.27
N GLN A 312 24.70 14.24 -0.20
CA GLN A 312 24.73 15.71 -0.25
C GLN A 312 26.17 16.16 -0.47
N ASP A 313 26.69 16.08 -1.70
CA ASP A 313 28.02 16.58 -2.04
C ASP A 313 28.05 17.24 -3.43
N PRO A 314 28.35 18.54 -3.52
CA PRO A 314 28.40 19.28 -4.79
C PRO A 314 29.60 18.92 -5.70
N GLY A 315 30.56 18.11 -5.24
CA GLY A 315 31.77 17.74 -6.00
C GLY A 315 31.67 16.46 -6.83
N LEU A 316 30.61 15.66 -6.68
CA LEU A 316 30.39 14.44 -7.47
C LEU A 316 29.52 14.71 -8.70
N LEU A 317 29.91 14.11 -9.83
CA LEU A 317 29.15 14.21 -11.07
C LEU A 317 28.12 13.07 -11.20
N VAL A 318 28.47 11.82 -10.84
CA VAL A 318 27.57 10.67 -10.97
C VAL A 318 27.84 9.57 -9.94
N VAL A 319 26.79 9.04 -9.30
CA VAL A 319 26.88 7.89 -8.37
C VAL A 319 25.83 6.84 -8.72
N GLY A 320 26.27 5.59 -8.87
CA GLY A 320 25.41 4.43 -9.10
C GLY A 320 25.63 3.34 -8.04
N MET A 321 24.68 2.41 -7.91
CA MET A 321 24.75 1.29 -6.96
C MET A 321 24.37 -0.05 -7.61
N VAL A 322 25.09 -1.12 -7.27
CA VAL A 322 24.82 -2.49 -7.74
C VAL A 322 24.76 -3.48 -6.57
N GLY A 323 24.12 -4.62 -6.78
CA GLY A 323 24.12 -5.71 -5.80
C GLY A 323 25.49 -6.37 -5.66
N GLN A 324 25.74 -7.03 -4.51
CA GLN A 324 27.02 -7.68 -4.23
C GLN A 324 27.49 -8.66 -5.31
N ARG A 325 26.57 -9.36 -6.00
CA ARG A 325 26.94 -10.31 -7.06
C ARG A 325 27.79 -9.64 -8.14
N VAL A 326 27.37 -8.46 -8.60
CA VAL A 326 28.06 -7.70 -9.65
C VAL A 326 29.33 -7.07 -9.09
N GLY A 327 29.23 -6.41 -7.93
CA GLY A 327 30.37 -5.76 -7.27
C GLY A 327 31.52 -6.73 -6.98
N LYS A 328 31.23 -7.86 -6.30
CA LYS A 328 32.22 -8.91 -6.00
C LYS A 328 32.83 -9.48 -7.26
N ALA A 329 32.04 -9.75 -8.31
CA ALA A 329 32.58 -10.26 -9.57
C ALA A 329 33.61 -9.30 -10.21
N MET A 330 33.32 -7.99 -10.21
CA MET A 330 34.27 -6.99 -10.71
C MET A 330 35.53 -6.90 -9.84
N VAL A 331 35.38 -6.85 -8.51
CA VAL A 331 36.52 -6.83 -7.57
C VAL A 331 37.41 -8.07 -7.73
N SER A 332 36.81 -9.27 -7.79
CA SER A 332 37.54 -10.53 -7.99
C SER A 332 38.29 -10.56 -9.32
N ALA A 333 37.70 -10.03 -10.41
CA ALA A 333 38.40 -9.93 -11.69
C ALA A 333 39.62 -8.98 -11.60
N LEU A 334 39.44 -7.81 -11.01
CA LEU A 334 40.52 -6.82 -10.82
C LEU A 334 41.65 -7.36 -9.92
N ALA A 335 41.31 -8.09 -8.85
CA ALA A 335 42.28 -8.75 -7.97
C ALA A 335 43.11 -9.81 -8.72
N ASN A 336 42.51 -10.49 -9.69
CA ASN A 336 43.18 -11.44 -10.59
C ASN A 336 43.93 -10.76 -11.76
N LYS A 337 44.17 -9.44 -11.67
CA LYS A 337 44.85 -8.63 -12.69
C LYS A 337 44.14 -8.61 -14.05
N GLN A 338 42.84 -8.91 -14.08
CA GLN A 338 42.02 -8.74 -15.27
C GLN A 338 41.49 -7.30 -15.31
N PRO A 339 41.80 -6.49 -16.34
CA PRO A 339 41.18 -5.18 -16.47
C PRO A 339 39.67 -5.32 -16.63
N VAL A 340 38.94 -4.59 -15.80
CA VAL A 340 37.49 -4.43 -15.90
C VAL A 340 37.20 -3.09 -16.54
N ARG A 341 36.31 -3.10 -17.53
CA ARG A 341 35.71 -1.89 -18.09
C ARG A 341 34.20 -1.97 -17.96
N MET A 342 33.55 -0.83 -17.81
CA MET A 342 32.09 -0.70 -17.77
C MET A 342 31.64 0.35 -18.79
N GLN A 343 30.52 0.10 -19.44
CA GLN A 343 29.83 1.07 -20.28
C GLN A 343 28.36 1.14 -19.90
N TRP A 344 27.76 2.31 -20.04
CA TRP A 344 26.33 2.49 -19.94
C TRP A 344 25.64 2.07 -21.23
N LYS A 345 24.49 1.41 -21.10
CA LYS A 345 23.73 0.81 -22.21
C LYS A 345 22.41 1.52 -22.49
N GLY A 346 22.10 2.59 -21.76
CA GLY A 346 20.83 3.27 -21.87
C GLY A 346 19.86 2.85 -20.78
N LYS A 347 18.65 3.41 -20.87
CA LYS A 347 17.62 3.15 -19.88
C LYS A 347 17.03 1.76 -20.01
N ASN A 348 16.70 1.15 -18.88
CA ASN A 348 15.90 -0.07 -18.88
C ASN A 348 14.54 0.20 -19.54
N PRO A 349 14.05 -0.70 -20.42
CA PRO A 349 12.65 -0.70 -20.81
C PRO A 349 11.78 -0.77 -19.56
N LEU A 350 10.77 0.07 -19.48
CA LEU A 350 9.83 0.09 -18.36
C LEU A 350 9.11 -1.25 -18.30
N SER A 351 9.33 -2.02 -17.24
CA SER A 351 8.92 -3.44 -17.22
C SER A 351 7.42 -3.62 -17.00
N GLY A 352 6.75 -2.68 -16.34
CA GLY A 352 5.31 -2.80 -16.04
C GLY A 352 4.99 -3.90 -15.02
N ASP A 353 6.03 -4.49 -14.41
CA ASP A 353 5.86 -5.51 -13.39
C ASP A 353 5.22 -4.90 -12.14
N MET A 354 4.47 -5.73 -11.41
CA MET A 354 3.96 -5.35 -10.10
C MET A 354 5.12 -4.90 -9.19
N ASP A 355 4.93 -3.78 -8.50
CA ASP A 355 5.79 -3.40 -7.39
C ASP A 355 5.75 -4.51 -6.32
N GLY A 356 6.91 -4.90 -5.80
CA GLY A 356 7.05 -6.05 -4.90
C GLY A 356 6.27 -5.91 -3.59
N SER A 357 5.86 -4.69 -3.24
CA SER A 357 5.08 -4.39 -2.03
C SER A 357 3.57 -4.28 -2.25
N SER A 358 3.11 -4.20 -3.51
CA SER A 358 1.70 -3.99 -3.87
C SER A 358 0.75 -5.01 -3.24
N SER A 359 -0.27 -4.52 -2.52
CA SER A 359 -1.27 -5.35 -1.83
C SER A 359 -2.25 -6.01 -2.81
N PHE A 360 -3.15 -6.83 -2.27
CA PHE A 360 -4.22 -7.50 -3.00
C PHE A 360 -5.59 -6.98 -2.52
N GLY A 361 -6.56 -6.94 -3.44
CA GLY A 361 -7.97 -6.99 -3.06
C GLY A 361 -8.47 -8.43 -2.92
N PRO A 362 -9.79 -8.68 -3.02
CA PRO A 362 -10.87 -7.68 -3.06
C PRO A 362 -11.12 -7.08 -1.67
N THR A 363 -12.24 -6.38 -1.46
CA THR A 363 -12.73 -6.09 -0.10
C THR A 363 -13.42 -7.32 0.51
N TRP A 364 -13.78 -7.27 1.80
CA TRP A 364 -14.56 -8.32 2.47
C TRP A 364 -15.95 -8.54 1.86
N GLU A 365 -16.52 -7.50 1.22
CA GLU A 365 -17.80 -7.53 0.50
C GLU A 365 -17.69 -8.06 -0.93
N LEU A 366 -16.49 -8.49 -1.36
CA LEU A 366 -16.19 -8.94 -2.71
C LEU A 366 -16.33 -7.83 -3.77
N ASP A 367 -16.09 -6.57 -3.39
CA ASP A 367 -15.95 -5.48 -4.36
C ASP A 367 -14.61 -5.55 -5.09
N VAL A 368 -14.62 -5.18 -6.37
CA VAL A 368 -13.47 -5.25 -7.27
C VAL A 368 -12.43 -4.20 -6.86
N LYS A 369 -11.34 -4.65 -6.23
CA LYS A 369 -10.17 -3.84 -5.87
C LYS A 369 -8.87 -4.60 -6.16
N PRO A 370 -7.77 -3.91 -6.49
CA PRO A 370 -7.71 -2.48 -6.84
C PRO A 370 -8.50 -2.15 -8.10
N ASP A 371 -8.72 -0.86 -8.37
CA ASP A 371 -9.39 -0.43 -9.59
C ASP A 371 -8.44 -0.41 -10.78
N VAL A 372 -7.22 0.12 -10.59
CA VAL A 372 -6.24 0.34 -11.66
C VAL A 372 -4.80 0.26 -11.13
N LEU A 373 -3.85 0.11 -12.06
CA LEU A 373 -2.42 0.26 -11.82
C LEU A 373 -1.91 1.62 -12.25
N GLY A 374 -0.96 2.15 -11.48
CA GLY A 374 -0.15 3.29 -11.82
C GLY A 374 1.34 3.06 -11.56
N PRO A 375 2.22 3.83 -12.20
CA PRO A 375 3.65 3.77 -11.91
C PRO A 375 3.90 4.33 -10.50
N GLY A 376 4.42 3.50 -9.60
CA GLY A 376 4.76 3.90 -8.23
C GLY A 376 6.10 3.36 -7.73
N GLY A 377 6.66 2.32 -8.36
CA GLY A 377 7.92 1.68 -7.93
C GLY A 377 9.15 2.22 -8.65
N GLY A 378 10.16 2.66 -7.87
CA GLY A 378 11.45 3.10 -8.38
C GLY A 378 11.38 4.42 -9.15
N ILE A 379 10.58 5.39 -8.69
CA ILE A 379 10.34 6.65 -9.41
C ILE A 379 11.01 7.81 -8.67
N ARG A 380 11.64 8.72 -9.41
CA ARG A 380 12.21 9.95 -8.84
C ARG A 380 11.10 10.99 -8.63
N THR A 381 11.02 11.60 -7.45
CA THR A 381 10.09 12.70 -7.12
C THR A 381 10.75 13.73 -6.19
N THR A 382 10.06 14.81 -5.86
CA THR A 382 10.54 15.89 -4.97
C THR A 382 10.85 15.39 -3.56
N SER A 383 11.80 16.04 -2.89
CA SER A 383 12.15 15.78 -1.49
C SER A 383 11.95 17.03 -0.66
N GLN A 384 11.57 16.86 0.60
CA GLN A 384 11.51 17.93 1.59
C GLN A 384 12.88 18.61 1.74
N GLY A 385 12.89 19.93 1.88
CA GLY A 385 14.10 20.75 1.97
C GLY A 385 14.77 21.02 0.63
N GLY A 386 14.19 20.55 -0.48
CA GLY A 386 14.71 20.70 -1.83
C GLY A 386 15.24 19.40 -2.44
N GLY A 387 15.35 19.39 -3.77
CA GLY A 387 15.94 18.29 -4.53
C GLY A 387 14.98 17.12 -4.77
N TYR A 388 15.55 15.97 -5.11
CA TYR A 388 14.78 14.82 -5.59
C TYR A 388 15.24 13.51 -4.94
N ARG A 389 14.31 12.56 -4.78
CA ARG A 389 14.57 11.22 -4.26
C ARG A 389 13.80 10.15 -5.02
N THR A 390 14.39 8.97 -5.13
CA THR A 390 13.71 7.78 -5.65
C THR A 390 12.82 7.16 -4.58
N VAL A 391 11.60 6.83 -4.95
CA VAL A 391 10.55 6.28 -4.08
C VAL A 391 9.89 5.05 -4.72
N SER A 392 9.28 4.21 -3.89
CA SER A 392 8.51 3.03 -4.31
C SER A 392 7.25 2.87 -3.47
N GLY A 393 6.17 2.37 -4.07
CA GLY A 393 4.91 2.07 -3.39
C GLY A 393 3.66 2.66 -4.05
N THR A 394 2.51 2.13 -3.65
CA THR A 394 1.17 2.59 -4.07
C THR A 394 0.93 4.06 -3.73
N SER A 395 1.60 4.57 -2.70
CA SER A 395 1.60 5.98 -2.30
C SER A 395 2.02 6.95 -3.39
N PHE A 396 2.80 6.50 -4.38
CA PHE A 396 3.30 7.35 -5.47
C PHE A 396 2.56 7.10 -6.79
N ALA A 397 2.04 5.88 -6.99
CA ALA A 397 1.13 5.58 -8.09
C ALA A 397 -0.17 6.37 -8.00
N THR A 398 -0.76 6.45 -6.80
CA THR A 398 -2.04 7.11 -6.54
C THR A 398 -2.09 8.59 -6.97
N PRO A 399 -1.20 9.48 -6.49
CA PRO A 399 -1.21 10.88 -6.89
C PRO A 399 -0.89 11.09 -8.37
N PHE A 400 -0.06 10.21 -8.96
CA PHE A 400 0.23 10.26 -10.38
C PHE A 400 -1.01 9.93 -11.22
N ILE A 401 -1.78 8.90 -10.84
CA ILE A 401 -3.04 8.55 -11.51
C ILE A 401 -4.12 9.61 -11.26
N CYS A 402 -4.18 10.20 -10.07
CA CYS A 402 -5.05 11.36 -9.81
C CYS A 402 -4.76 12.52 -10.77
N GLY A 403 -3.48 12.88 -10.96
CA GLY A 403 -3.08 13.89 -11.93
C GLY A 403 -3.35 13.49 -13.37
N ALA A 404 -3.16 12.22 -13.74
CA ALA A 404 -3.51 11.71 -15.06
C ALA A 404 -5.02 11.82 -15.33
N MET A 405 -5.86 11.50 -14.35
CA MET A 405 -7.31 11.68 -14.45
C MET A 405 -7.69 13.15 -14.63
N ALA A 406 -6.99 14.09 -13.97
CA ALA A 406 -7.22 15.51 -14.19
C ALA A 406 -6.98 15.93 -15.64
N LEU A 407 -5.98 15.34 -16.31
CA LEU A 407 -5.76 15.57 -17.74
C LEU A 407 -6.85 14.94 -18.61
N VAL A 408 -7.29 13.72 -18.27
CA VAL A 408 -8.41 13.05 -18.95
C VAL A 408 -9.67 13.90 -18.86
N ALA A 409 -10.00 14.39 -17.66
CA ALA A 409 -11.13 15.27 -17.42
C ALA A 409 -11.02 16.57 -18.22
N GLN A 410 -9.83 17.18 -18.26
CA GLN A 410 -9.56 18.38 -19.03
C GLN A 410 -9.76 18.17 -20.53
N ALA A 411 -9.30 17.04 -21.07
CA ALA A 411 -9.43 16.69 -22.49
C ALA A 411 -10.88 16.38 -22.88
N ARG A 412 -11.62 15.70 -22.01
CA ARG A 412 -13.03 15.35 -22.25
C ARG A 412 -13.99 16.51 -21.98
N GLY A 413 -13.58 17.50 -21.19
CA GLY A 413 -14.45 18.58 -20.71
C GLY A 413 -15.52 18.08 -19.72
N ASP A 414 -15.27 16.95 -19.05
CA ASP A 414 -16.19 16.30 -18.12
C ASP A 414 -15.46 15.93 -16.83
N PHE A 415 -16.07 16.24 -15.69
CA PHE A 415 -15.55 15.94 -14.34
C PHE A 415 -16.43 14.94 -13.58
N ASP A 416 -17.43 14.34 -14.23
CA ASP A 416 -18.27 13.30 -13.62
C ASP A 416 -17.40 12.10 -13.17
N PRO A 417 -17.34 11.79 -11.85
CA PRO A 417 -16.45 10.74 -11.35
C PRO A 417 -16.77 9.35 -11.90
N GLN A 418 -18.04 9.03 -12.12
CA GLN A 418 -18.45 7.72 -12.61
C GLN A 418 -18.01 7.52 -14.05
N ARG A 419 -18.30 8.47 -14.95
CA ARG A 419 -17.86 8.39 -16.35
C ARG A 419 -16.34 8.37 -16.46
N LEU A 420 -15.64 9.21 -15.69
CA LEU A 420 -14.18 9.23 -15.67
C LEU A 420 -13.59 7.90 -15.18
N THR A 421 -14.14 7.32 -14.12
CA THR A 421 -13.74 5.99 -13.62
C THR A 421 -13.99 4.90 -14.67
N ASN A 422 -15.14 4.95 -15.34
CA ASN A 422 -15.49 4.00 -16.39
C ASN A 422 -14.51 4.04 -17.54
N VAL A 423 -14.20 5.21 -18.11
CA VAL A 423 -13.25 5.30 -19.21
C VAL A 423 -11.84 4.92 -18.75
N LEU A 424 -11.40 5.38 -17.57
CA LEU A 424 -10.07 5.10 -17.05
C LEU A 424 -9.82 3.59 -16.86
N LYS A 425 -10.81 2.87 -16.30
CA LYS A 425 -10.74 1.42 -16.12
C LYS A 425 -10.89 0.69 -17.45
N SER A 426 -11.87 1.06 -18.29
CA SER A 426 -12.13 0.32 -19.53
C SER A 426 -10.99 0.37 -20.54
N THR A 427 -10.21 1.46 -20.56
CA THR A 427 -9.05 1.63 -21.46
C THR A 427 -7.73 1.24 -20.81
N ALA A 428 -7.75 0.69 -19.60
CA ALA A 428 -6.53 0.27 -18.93
C ALA A 428 -5.92 -0.96 -19.62
N ARG A 429 -4.59 -1.01 -19.64
CA ARG A 429 -3.83 -2.06 -20.33
C ARG A 429 -3.45 -3.16 -19.36
N LEU A 430 -3.94 -4.38 -19.61
CA LEU A 430 -3.57 -5.57 -18.85
C LEU A 430 -2.05 -5.77 -18.82
N GLN A 431 -1.53 -6.18 -17.67
CA GLN A 431 -0.12 -6.52 -17.47
C GLN A 431 0.05 -8.04 -17.41
N ASP A 432 0.94 -8.55 -18.27
CA ASP A 432 1.18 -9.97 -18.51
C ASP A 432 2.68 -10.32 -18.66
N SER A 433 3.57 -9.41 -18.23
CA SER A 433 5.02 -9.44 -18.45
C SER A 433 5.71 -10.75 -18.04
N ASN A 434 5.17 -11.46 -17.03
CA ASN A 434 5.65 -12.77 -16.57
C ASN A 434 4.49 -13.77 -16.42
N GLY A 435 3.53 -13.72 -17.35
CA GLY A 435 2.23 -14.37 -17.23
C GLY A 435 1.17 -13.40 -16.71
N MET A 436 -0.11 -13.74 -16.92
CA MET A 436 -1.23 -12.87 -16.55
C MET A 436 -1.22 -12.59 -15.05
N ILE A 437 -0.99 -11.34 -14.66
CA ILE A 437 -1.06 -10.92 -13.26
C ILE A 437 -2.52 -11.08 -12.79
N PRO A 438 -2.78 -11.66 -11.61
CA PRO A 438 -4.15 -11.80 -11.12
C PRO A 438 -4.89 -10.46 -11.06
N MET A 439 -6.18 -10.47 -11.39
CA MET A 439 -7.00 -9.26 -11.34
C MET A 439 -6.99 -8.63 -9.94
N LEU A 440 -6.93 -9.44 -8.88
CA LEU A 440 -6.83 -8.98 -7.48
C LEU A 440 -5.59 -8.11 -7.19
N GLN A 441 -4.60 -8.08 -8.10
CA GLN A 441 -3.44 -7.19 -8.00
C GLN A 441 -3.48 -6.04 -9.00
N GLN A 442 -3.96 -6.27 -10.23
CA GLN A 442 -3.91 -5.25 -11.28
C GLN A 442 -5.21 -4.47 -11.51
N GLY A 443 -6.34 -4.96 -11.00
CA GLY A 443 -7.65 -4.40 -11.29
C GLY A 443 -7.94 -4.43 -12.79
N ALA A 444 -8.31 -3.28 -13.35
CA ALA A 444 -8.48 -3.12 -14.80
C ALA A 444 -7.14 -3.05 -15.57
N GLY A 445 -6.00 -2.92 -14.90
CA GLY A 445 -4.67 -2.86 -15.50
C GLY A 445 -4.03 -1.47 -15.44
N LEU A 446 -2.95 -1.27 -16.20
CA LEU A 446 -2.16 -0.05 -16.23
C LEU A 446 -2.86 1.06 -17.02
N VAL A 447 -3.18 2.16 -16.34
CA VAL A 447 -3.85 3.33 -16.92
C VAL A 447 -3.19 3.80 -18.23
N GLN A 448 -3.99 3.97 -19.27
CA GLN A 448 -3.62 4.62 -20.53
C GLN A 448 -4.40 5.94 -20.65
N ALA A 449 -3.83 7.04 -20.15
CA ALA A 449 -4.52 8.32 -19.99
C ALA A 449 -4.96 8.93 -21.33
N TRP A 450 -4.13 8.84 -22.37
CA TRP A 450 -4.50 9.36 -23.69
C TRP A 450 -5.64 8.56 -24.33
N GLU A 451 -5.61 7.23 -24.21
CA GLU A 451 -6.74 6.39 -24.65
C GLU A 451 -8.03 6.72 -23.88
N ALA A 452 -7.96 6.89 -22.55
CA ALA A 452 -9.12 7.30 -21.74
C ALA A 452 -9.68 8.67 -22.15
N ALA A 453 -8.80 9.63 -22.45
CA ALA A 453 -9.18 10.98 -22.89
C ALA A 453 -9.93 10.96 -24.22
N HIS A 454 -9.54 10.09 -25.15
CA HIS A 454 -10.06 10.04 -26.52
C HIS A 454 -11.00 8.87 -26.80
N ALA A 455 -11.35 8.08 -25.78
CA ALA A 455 -12.25 6.94 -25.92
C ALA A 455 -13.64 7.37 -26.42
N THR A 456 -14.07 6.77 -27.53
CA THR A 456 -15.39 6.93 -28.14
C THR A 456 -16.32 5.74 -27.94
N THR A 457 -15.83 4.69 -27.28
CA THR A 457 -16.67 3.58 -26.80
C THR A 457 -16.75 3.73 -25.29
N LEU A 458 -17.98 3.87 -24.77
CA LEU A 458 -18.22 4.01 -23.34
C LEU A 458 -18.83 2.73 -22.81
N VAL A 459 -18.33 2.25 -21.67
CA VAL A 459 -18.73 0.99 -21.07
C VAL A 459 -19.10 1.21 -19.62
N GLU A 460 -20.24 0.67 -19.19
CA GLU A 460 -20.71 0.74 -17.81
C GLU A 460 -21.45 -0.54 -17.38
N PRO A 461 -21.27 -1.04 -16.14
CA PRO A 461 -20.35 -0.55 -15.12
C PRO A 461 -18.87 -0.85 -15.45
N SER A 462 -17.94 -0.23 -14.72
CA SER A 462 -16.50 -0.39 -14.92
C SER A 462 -15.90 -1.68 -14.34
N SER A 463 -16.71 -2.51 -13.69
CA SER A 463 -16.32 -3.82 -13.15
C SER A 463 -17.56 -4.65 -12.80
N LEU A 464 -17.41 -5.98 -12.80
CA LEU A 464 -18.50 -6.94 -12.56
C LEU A 464 -18.21 -7.82 -11.33
N ALA A 465 -18.85 -7.54 -10.20
CA ALA A 465 -18.74 -8.35 -9.00
C ALA A 465 -19.90 -9.35 -8.93
N PHE A 466 -19.62 -10.64 -9.08
CA PHE A 466 -20.64 -11.70 -9.09
C PHE A 466 -20.95 -12.29 -7.71
N ASN A 467 -20.25 -11.84 -6.65
CA ASN A 467 -20.38 -12.33 -5.28
C ASN A 467 -19.95 -13.81 -5.12
N ASP A 468 -20.21 -14.40 -3.95
CA ASP A 468 -19.93 -15.80 -3.63
C ASP A 468 -20.96 -16.78 -4.24
N THR A 469 -20.84 -18.08 -3.98
CA THR A 469 -21.75 -19.10 -4.56
C THR A 469 -23.18 -18.96 -4.04
N ILE A 470 -23.38 -18.60 -2.77
CA ILE A 470 -24.71 -18.54 -2.16
C ILE A 470 -25.45 -17.22 -2.47
N HIS A 471 -24.70 -16.13 -2.64
CA HIS A 471 -25.22 -14.80 -2.99
C HIS A 471 -25.02 -14.45 -4.47
N ARG A 472 -24.76 -15.46 -5.30
CA ARG A 472 -24.40 -15.32 -6.72
C ARG A 472 -25.36 -14.40 -7.46
N VAL A 473 -24.82 -13.32 -8.03
CA VAL A 473 -25.56 -12.48 -8.97
C VAL A 473 -25.78 -13.27 -10.27
N PRO A 474 -27.04 -13.57 -10.68
CA PRO A 474 -27.28 -14.46 -11.82
C PRO A 474 -26.81 -13.87 -13.15
N SER A 475 -26.99 -12.56 -13.31
CA SER A 475 -26.50 -11.81 -14.47
C SER A 475 -26.33 -10.34 -14.13
N ILE A 476 -25.30 -9.71 -14.71
CA ILE A 476 -25.01 -8.28 -14.61
C ILE A 476 -25.13 -7.68 -16.01
N ASP A 477 -25.79 -6.54 -16.10
CA ASP A 477 -25.95 -5.78 -17.34
C ASP A 477 -24.69 -4.94 -17.62
N LEU A 478 -24.10 -5.15 -18.79
CA LEU A 478 -23.00 -4.36 -19.33
C LEU A 478 -23.51 -3.52 -20.49
N HIS A 479 -23.58 -2.21 -20.30
CA HIS A 479 -23.99 -1.26 -21.32
C HIS A 479 -22.77 -0.79 -22.12
N ILE A 480 -22.89 -0.85 -23.44
CA ILE A 480 -21.87 -0.39 -24.39
C ILE A 480 -22.50 0.69 -25.26
N THR A 481 -21.89 1.87 -25.27
CA THR A 481 -22.36 3.04 -26.04
C THR A 481 -21.31 3.45 -27.06
N ASN A 482 -21.73 3.60 -28.31
CA ASN A 482 -20.92 4.18 -29.36
C ASN A 482 -21.07 5.70 -29.38
N SER A 483 -20.10 6.45 -28.87
CA SER A 483 -20.06 7.91 -28.96
C SER A 483 -19.22 8.42 -30.15
N ALA A 484 -18.77 7.54 -31.05
CA ALA A 484 -18.11 7.93 -32.29
C ALA A 484 -19.13 8.51 -33.28
N GLN A 485 -18.63 9.23 -34.29
CA GLN A 485 -19.46 9.79 -35.37
C GLN A 485 -19.68 8.80 -36.53
N VAL A 486 -19.25 7.55 -36.35
CA VAL A 486 -19.36 6.47 -37.33
C VAL A 486 -19.95 5.22 -36.68
N GLU A 487 -20.54 4.37 -37.48
CA GLU A 487 -20.99 3.04 -37.03
C GLU A 487 -19.78 2.22 -36.57
N MET A 488 -19.96 1.51 -35.45
CA MET A 488 -18.92 0.70 -34.83
C MET A 488 -19.41 -0.74 -34.66
N THR A 489 -18.56 -1.69 -35.01
CA THR A 489 -18.78 -3.11 -34.71
C THR A 489 -17.88 -3.53 -33.57
N TYR A 490 -18.45 -4.24 -32.60
CA TYR A 490 -17.78 -4.75 -31.41
C TYR A 490 -17.75 -6.27 -31.44
N GLN A 491 -16.59 -6.84 -31.14
CA GLN A 491 -16.42 -8.25 -30.82
C GLN A 491 -16.22 -8.40 -29.32
N LEU A 492 -17.05 -9.24 -28.71
CA LEU A 492 -17.08 -9.43 -27.27
C LEU A 492 -16.54 -10.80 -26.91
N GLY A 493 -15.70 -10.83 -25.88
CA GLY A 493 -15.12 -12.05 -25.36
C GLY A 493 -14.78 -11.90 -23.89
N HIS A 494 -13.98 -12.83 -23.38
CA HIS A 494 -13.38 -12.67 -22.07
C HIS A 494 -12.02 -13.35 -22.00
N VAL A 495 -11.18 -12.88 -21.09
CA VAL A 495 -9.90 -13.49 -20.73
C VAL A 495 -9.95 -13.81 -19.25
N ALA A 496 -9.80 -15.09 -18.91
CA ALA A 496 -9.73 -15.52 -17.52
C ALA A 496 -8.35 -15.25 -16.92
N ALA A 497 -8.33 -14.78 -15.67
CA ALA A 497 -7.15 -14.86 -14.83
C ALA A 497 -7.12 -16.24 -14.14
N SER A 498 -5.96 -16.63 -13.61
CA SER A 498 -5.88 -17.80 -12.74
C SER A 498 -6.77 -17.60 -11.51
N THR A 499 -7.42 -18.69 -11.07
CA THR A 499 -8.12 -18.71 -9.78
C THR A 499 -7.09 -18.72 -8.66
N LEU A 500 -7.33 -17.95 -7.59
CA LEU A 500 -6.49 -17.92 -6.40
C LEU A 500 -7.22 -18.62 -5.26
N TYR A 501 -6.52 -19.45 -4.50
CA TYR A 501 -6.97 -19.87 -3.16
C TYR A 501 -6.45 -18.88 -2.12
N PRO A 502 -7.29 -18.05 -1.49
CA PRO A 502 -6.85 -17.15 -0.43
C PRO A 502 -6.24 -17.89 0.75
N PHE A 503 -6.71 -19.10 1.05
CA PHE A 503 -6.20 -19.91 2.15
C PHE A 503 -5.30 -21.02 1.62
N ASP A 504 -4.04 -21.04 2.05
CA ASP A 504 -3.18 -22.21 1.87
C ASP A 504 -3.62 -23.35 2.80
N LEU A 505 -3.17 -24.58 2.51
CA LEU A 505 -3.44 -25.72 3.39
C LEU A 505 -2.94 -25.41 4.80
N ASP A 506 -3.79 -25.66 5.79
CA ASP A 506 -3.56 -25.40 7.23
C ASP A 506 -3.38 -23.92 7.62
N ALA A 507 -3.55 -22.97 6.69
CA ALA A 507 -3.47 -21.54 7.00
C ALA A 507 -4.76 -21.07 7.70
N LEU A 508 -4.61 -20.47 8.87
CA LEU A 508 -5.73 -19.85 9.58
C LEU A 508 -6.22 -18.56 8.91
N ARG A 509 -5.34 -17.83 8.22
CA ARG A 509 -5.61 -16.53 7.61
C ARG A 509 -5.32 -16.54 6.11
N PRO A 510 -5.88 -15.60 5.34
CA PRO A 510 -5.51 -15.43 3.95
C PRO A 510 -4.00 -15.26 3.77
N THR A 511 -3.45 -15.85 2.71
CA THR A 511 -2.07 -15.70 2.27
C THR A 511 -2.05 -14.97 0.92
N GLN A 512 -0.89 -14.86 0.28
CA GLN A 512 -0.79 -14.33 -1.10
C GLN A 512 -1.54 -15.20 -2.13
N GLY A 513 -1.90 -16.42 -1.72
CA GLY A 513 -2.75 -17.34 -2.43
C GLY A 513 -2.03 -18.23 -3.44
N GLU A 514 -2.40 -19.50 -3.43
CA GLU A 514 -1.98 -20.46 -4.45
C GLU A 514 -2.77 -20.24 -5.74
N SER A 515 -2.05 -20.03 -6.85
CA SER A 515 -2.66 -19.89 -8.18
C SER A 515 -2.96 -21.26 -8.79
N VAL A 516 -4.20 -21.46 -9.21
CA VAL A 516 -4.67 -22.68 -9.88
C VAL A 516 -5.23 -22.35 -11.26
N GLN A 517 -4.92 -23.22 -12.22
CA GLN A 517 -5.43 -23.15 -13.59
C GLN A 517 -6.88 -23.66 -13.64
N ALA A 518 -7.79 -22.83 -13.13
CA ALA A 518 -9.23 -23.00 -13.22
C ALA A 518 -9.85 -21.63 -13.52
N ALA A 519 -10.95 -21.63 -14.27
CA ALA A 519 -11.63 -20.43 -14.69
C ALA A 519 -13.15 -20.62 -14.61
N ALA A 520 -13.86 -19.53 -14.34
CA ALA A 520 -15.32 -19.52 -14.40
C ALA A 520 -15.81 -19.65 -15.85
N ASP A 521 -16.97 -20.26 -16.03
CA ASP A 521 -17.69 -20.27 -17.32
C ASP A 521 -18.45 -18.95 -17.45
N ILE A 522 -17.96 -18.05 -18.31
CA ILE A 522 -18.55 -16.73 -18.57
C ILE A 522 -19.40 -16.78 -19.82
N LYS A 523 -20.67 -16.37 -19.70
CA LYS A 523 -21.62 -16.32 -20.82
C LYS A 523 -22.07 -14.89 -21.08
N LEU A 524 -21.95 -14.48 -22.33
CA LEU A 524 -22.43 -13.21 -22.86
C LEU A 524 -23.71 -13.46 -23.66
N SER A 525 -24.72 -12.59 -23.51
CA SER A 525 -25.95 -12.68 -24.30
C SER A 525 -25.73 -12.54 -25.81
N THR A 526 -24.62 -11.92 -26.21
CA THR A 526 -24.13 -11.87 -27.59
C THR A 526 -22.61 -11.80 -27.61
N SER A 527 -21.99 -12.29 -28.67
CA SER A 527 -20.54 -12.17 -28.93
C SER A 527 -20.19 -11.03 -29.88
N THR A 528 -21.19 -10.40 -30.51
CA THR A 528 -20.99 -9.33 -31.48
C THR A 528 -22.13 -8.31 -31.42
N LEU A 529 -21.79 -7.03 -31.61
CA LEU A 529 -22.73 -5.92 -31.67
C LEU A 529 -22.31 -4.98 -32.81
N THR A 530 -23.28 -4.32 -33.45
CA THR A 530 -23.01 -3.19 -34.34
C THR A 530 -23.92 -2.06 -33.91
N LEU A 531 -23.34 -0.90 -33.59
CA LEU A 531 -24.04 0.25 -33.03
C LEU A 531 -23.82 1.48 -33.92
N ALA A 532 -24.92 2.14 -34.28
CA ALA A 532 -24.89 3.43 -34.95
C ALA A 532 -24.30 4.53 -34.02
N PRO A 533 -23.91 5.70 -34.57
CA PRO A 533 -23.49 6.84 -33.76
C PRO A 533 -24.53 7.22 -32.69
N GLY A 534 -24.10 7.28 -31.43
CA GLY A 534 -24.94 7.61 -30.27
C GLY A 534 -25.81 6.46 -29.76
N GLU A 535 -25.74 5.27 -30.36
CA GLU A 535 -26.53 4.10 -29.94
C GLU A 535 -25.85 3.36 -28.78
N SER A 536 -26.69 2.79 -27.90
CA SER A 536 -26.28 1.96 -26.77
C SER A 536 -26.94 0.58 -26.85
N ALA A 537 -26.22 -0.47 -26.46
CA ALA A 537 -26.75 -1.81 -26.29
C ALA A 537 -26.39 -2.39 -24.92
N THR A 538 -27.19 -3.34 -24.45
CA THR A 538 -26.97 -4.04 -23.19
C THR A 538 -26.58 -5.49 -23.46
N VAL A 539 -25.48 -5.93 -22.86
CA VAL A 539 -24.99 -7.31 -22.87
C VAL A 539 -25.19 -7.89 -21.49
N HIS A 540 -25.94 -8.98 -21.39
CA HIS A 540 -26.12 -9.69 -20.13
C HIS A 540 -24.93 -10.63 -19.93
N VAL A 541 -24.19 -10.43 -18.84
CA VAL A 541 -23.04 -11.26 -18.48
C VAL A 541 -23.45 -12.15 -17.32
N SER A 542 -23.26 -13.46 -17.45
CA SER A 542 -23.50 -14.44 -16.38
C SER A 542 -22.27 -15.31 -16.18
N ALA A 543 -22.13 -15.87 -14.98
CA ALA A 543 -20.95 -16.63 -14.60
C ALA A 543 -21.32 -17.87 -13.78
N THR A 544 -20.62 -18.98 -14.03
CA THR A 544 -20.71 -20.21 -13.22
C THR A 544 -19.34 -20.54 -12.62
N ASP A 545 -19.34 -20.97 -11.36
CA ASP A 545 -18.12 -21.30 -10.62
C ASP A 545 -17.30 -22.42 -11.30
N PRO A 546 -15.96 -22.32 -11.28
CA PRO A 546 -15.10 -23.41 -11.71
C PRO A 546 -15.35 -24.68 -10.89
N GLN A 547 -15.29 -25.84 -11.55
CA GLN A 547 -15.53 -27.15 -10.91
C GLN A 547 -14.22 -27.78 -10.40
N GLY A 548 -14.33 -28.67 -9.43
CA GLY A 548 -13.19 -29.45 -8.91
C GLY A 548 -12.24 -28.68 -7.99
N LEU A 549 -12.70 -27.54 -7.45
CA LEU A 549 -11.96 -26.74 -6.47
C LEU A 549 -12.34 -27.13 -5.03
N ASP A 550 -11.42 -26.89 -4.11
CA ASP A 550 -11.65 -27.01 -2.67
C ASP A 550 -12.34 -25.74 -2.16
N LEU A 551 -13.66 -25.82 -1.95
CA LEU A 551 -14.48 -24.69 -1.52
C LEU A 551 -14.15 -24.23 -0.09
N ALA A 552 -13.56 -25.08 0.76
CA ALA A 552 -13.16 -24.67 2.10
C ALA A 552 -12.04 -23.61 2.07
N ARG A 553 -11.24 -23.61 1.00
CA ARG A 553 -10.16 -22.65 0.75
C ARG A 553 -10.64 -21.35 0.08
N GLN A 554 -11.96 -21.18 -0.10
CA GLN A 554 -12.61 -19.96 -0.63
C GLN A 554 -12.03 -19.44 -1.96
N PRO A 555 -11.89 -20.27 -3.01
CA PRO A 555 -11.28 -19.89 -4.28
C PRO A 555 -11.93 -18.67 -4.93
N ILE A 556 -11.11 -17.68 -5.27
CA ILE A 556 -11.52 -16.47 -5.99
C ILE A 556 -11.09 -16.59 -7.44
N TRP A 557 -12.08 -16.59 -8.33
CA TRP A 557 -11.85 -16.56 -9.77
C TRP A 557 -12.10 -15.15 -10.30
N SER A 558 -11.42 -14.80 -11.39
CA SER A 558 -11.49 -13.46 -11.95
C SER A 558 -11.07 -13.45 -13.42
N GLY A 559 -11.17 -12.28 -14.05
CA GLY A 559 -10.74 -12.06 -15.42
C GLY A 559 -11.28 -10.74 -15.94
N TRP A 560 -11.37 -10.61 -17.26
CA TRP A 560 -11.87 -9.40 -17.92
C TRP A 560 -12.79 -9.76 -19.08
N ILE A 561 -13.90 -9.04 -19.22
CA ILE A 561 -14.66 -9.01 -20.47
C ILE A 561 -13.86 -8.17 -21.47
N THR A 562 -13.65 -8.67 -22.69
CA THR A 562 -12.92 -7.97 -23.74
C THR A 562 -13.90 -7.40 -24.77
N ILE A 563 -13.65 -6.17 -25.21
CA ILE A 563 -14.49 -5.44 -26.16
C ILE A 563 -13.58 -4.88 -27.26
N ASP A 564 -13.45 -5.64 -28.34
CA ASP A 564 -12.63 -5.25 -29.50
C ASP A 564 -13.46 -4.52 -30.53
N SER A 565 -13.02 -3.33 -30.90
CA SER A 565 -13.76 -2.39 -31.75
C SER A 565 -13.23 -2.42 -33.19
N SER A 566 -14.09 -2.16 -34.18
CA SER A 566 -13.72 -2.14 -35.61
C SER A 566 -12.69 -1.06 -35.99
N ASN A 567 -12.46 -0.05 -35.15
CA ASN A 567 -11.42 0.97 -35.30
C ASN A 567 -10.06 0.54 -34.71
N GLY A 568 -9.96 -0.68 -34.17
CA GLY A 568 -8.74 -1.22 -33.58
C GLY A 568 -8.54 -0.91 -32.09
N THR A 569 -9.49 -0.23 -31.41
CA THR A 569 -9.42 -0.07 -29.95
C THR A 569 -9.89 -1.34 -29.24
N SER A 570 -9.19 -1.73 -28.19
CA SER A 570 -9.56 -2.85 -27.31
C SER A 570 -9.81 -2.32 -25.91
N LEU A 571 -10.99 -2.60 -25.36
CA LEU A 571 -11.35 -2.25 -23.98
C LEU A 571 -11.51 -3.51 -23.16
N SER A 572 -11.37 -3.37 -21.84
CA SER A 572 -11.57 -4.48 -20.91
C SER A 572 -12.33 -4.08 -19.65
N VAL A 573 -13.16 -4.99 -19.12
CA VAL A 573 -13.90 -4.76 -17.87
C VAL A 573 -13.61 -5.91 -16.90
N PRO A 574 -12.95 -5.64 -15.75
CA PRO A 574 -12.61 -6.69 -14.80
C PRO A 574 -13.86 -7.30 -14.17
N TYR A 575 -13.82 -8.60 -13.91
CA TYR A 575 -14.85 -9.33 -13.17
C TYR A 575 -14.23 -10.20 -12.07
N LEU A 576 -15.02 -10.48 -11.03
CA LEU A 576 -14.67 -11.43 -9.98
C LEU A 576 -15.86 -12.19 -9.43
N GLY A 577 -15.59 -13.37 -8.90
CA GLY A 577 -16.53 -14.15 -8.11
C GLY A 577 -15.76 -15.07 -7.17
N LEU A 578 -16.46 -15.55 -6.14
CA LEU A 578 -15.91 -16.51 -5.18
C LEU A 578 -16.69 -17.82 -5.28
N ALA A 579 -15.97 -18.92 -5.46
CA ALA A 579 -16.53 -20.25 -5.38
C ALA A 579 -16.41 -20.74 -3.93
N GLY A 580 -17.53 -20.84 -3.23
CA GLY A 580 -17.59 -21.03 -1.79
C GLY A 580 -18.61 -20.11 -1.13
N SER A 581 -18.54 -20.00 0.19
CA SER A 581 -19.37 -19.09 0.94
C SER A 581 -18.57 -18.46 2.06
N LEU A 582 -18.50 -17.12 2.02
CA LEU A 582 -17.86 -16.35 3.08
C LEU A 582 -18.71 -16.39 4.37
N GLN A 583 -20.03 -16.59 4.25
CA GLN A 583 -20.90 -16.76 5.40
C GLN A 583 -20.61 -18.04 6.20
N SER A 584 -20.20 -19.11 5.51
CA SER A 584 -19.78 -20.36 6.17
C SER A 584 -18.28 -20.44 6.46
N ALA A 585 -17.49 -19.43 6.10
CA ALA A 585 -16.06 -19.42 6.35
C ALA A 585 -15.78 -19.25 7.85
N THR A 586 -14.76 -19.94 8.37
CA THR A 586 -14.35 -19.79 9.77
C THR A 586 -13.81 -18.38 10.01
N ILE A 587 -14.45 -17.63 10.89
CA ILE A 587 -13.95 -16.33 11.38
C ILE A 587 -13.19 -16.52 12.68
N ILE A 588 -13.72 -17.35 13.59
CA ILE A 588 -13.06 -17.64 14.85
C ILE A 588 -12.95 -19.15 15.01
N ALA A 589 -11.72 -19.63 15.20
CA ALA A 589 -11.49 -21.04 15.46
C ALA A 589 -12.12 -21.45 16.79
N SER A 590 -12.53 -22.72 16.92
CA SER A 590 -13.19 -23.23 18.12
C SER A 590 -12.32 -23.16 19.39
N ASN A 591 -11.00 -23.08 19.24
CA ASN A 591 -10.01 -22.85 20.30
C ASN A 591 -9.44 -21.42 20.27
N GLY A 592 -10.11 -20.48 19.60
CA GLY A 592 -9.61 -19.13 19.34
C GLY A 592 -9.75 -18.16 20.51
N GLY A 593 -10.37 -18.57 21.64
CA GLY A 593 -10.51 -17.74 22.84
C GLY A 593 -9.56 -18.17 23.95
N ILE A 594 -8.76 -17.24 24.48
CA ILE A 594 -7.88 -17.47 25.63
C ILE A 594 -8.09 -16.43 26.73
N ILE A 595 -7.70 -16.78 27.95
CA ILE A 595 -7.48 -15.82 29.04
C ILE A 595 -5.98 -15.58 29.18
N ALA A 596 -5.61 -14.31 29.27
CA ALA A 596 -4.26 -13.80 29.46
C ALA A 596 -4.29 -12.70 30.54
N SER A 597 -3.17 -11.98 30.72
CA SER A 597 -3.10 -10.87 31.67
C SER A 597 -2.80 -9.54 30.96
N ASN A 598 -2.97 -8.42 31.65
CA ASN A 598 -2.50 -7.11 31.19
C ASN A 598 -0.97 -7.04 30.98
N GLN A 599 -0.19 -7.96 31.56
CA GLN A 599 1.27 -7.97 31.47
C GLN A 599 1.82 -8.93 30.39
N SER A 600 1.02 -9.88 29.92
CA SER A 600 1.44 -10.91 28.96
C SER A 600 0.26 -11.45 28.16
N ASP A 601 0.49 -11.72 26.87
CA ASP A 601 -0.46 -12.34 25.94
C ASP A 601 -0.44 -13.88 25.97
N GLU A 602 0.42 -14.46 26.80
CA GLU A 602 0.50 -15.91 26.94
C GLU A 602 -0.80 -16.47 27.57
N PRO A 603 -1.36 -17.57 27.04
CA PRO A 603 -2.52 -18.22 27.64
C PRO A 603 -2.23 -18.65 29.08
N LEU A 604 -3.19 -18.36 29.96
CA LEU A 604 -3.18 -18.79 31.36
C LEU A 604 -3.99 -20.09 31.52
N ASP A 605 -3.73 -20.81 32.61
CA ASP A 605 -4.47 -22.02 32.96
C ASP A 605 -5.96 -21.72 33.18
N GLU A 606 -6.81 -22.73 32.92
CA GLU A 606 -8.23 -22.63 33.25
C GLU A 606 -8.44 -22.48 34.77
N ASP A 607 -9.54 -21.84 35.17
CA ASP A 607 -9.92 -21.58 36.57
C ASP A 607 -8.93 -20.71 37.36
N ILE A 608 -8.07 -19.93 36.69
CA ILE A 608 -7.15 -19.01 37.36
C ILE A 608 -7.87 -17.97 38.24
N LEU A 609 -7.26 -17.63 39.38
CA LEU A 609 -7.74 -16.60 40.30
C LEU A 609 -7.00 -15.28 40.09
N PHE A 610 -7.74 -14.22 39.77
CA PHE A 610 -7.25 -12.85 39.75
C PHE A 610 -7.70 -12.13 41.02
N THR A 611 -6.73 -11.72 41.83
CA THR A 611 -6.99 -10.89 43.02
C THR A 611 -6.75 -9.42 42.67
N LEU A 612 -7.85 -8.67 42.60
CA LEU A 612 -7.87 -7.27 42.20
C LEU A 612 -7.75 -6.35 43.43
N PRO A 613 -7.29 -5.10 43.26
CA PRO A 613 -7.25 -4.14 44.34
C PRO A 613 -8.64 -3.86 44.91
N ALA A 614 -8.73 -3.77 46.24
CA ALA A 614 -9.97 -3.49 46.95
C ALA A 614 -10.64 -2.21 46.43
N PRO A 615 -11.97 -2.19 46.36
CA PRO A 615 -12.71 -0.98 46.02
C PRO A 615 -12.49 0.17 47.02
N ARG A 616 -11.92 1.31 46.57
CA ARG A 616 -11.71 2.51 47.40
C ARG A 616 -12.73 3.61 47.10
N SER A 617 -13.19 4.29 48.15
CA SER A 617 -14.23 5.33 48.08
C SER A 617 -13.71 6.77 47.94
N ASP A 618 -12.40 6.99 47.80
CA ASP A 618 -11.75 8.28 47.90
C ASP A 618 -11.23 8.85 46.57
N GLN A 619 -11.12 10.18 46.51
CA GLN A 619 -10.65 10.97 45.35
C GLN A 619 -9.14 10.84 45.08
N ASP A 620 -8.43 9.94 45.78
CA ASP A 620 -6.98 9.70 45.67
C ASP A 620 -6.64 8.47 44.79
N ALA A 621 -7.51 8.12 43.85
CA ALA A 621 -7.33 7.02 42.90
C ALA A 621 -6.09 7.15 41.97
N SER A 622 -5.30 8.22 42.09
CA SER A 622 -4.16 8.53 41.21
C SER A 622 -2.78 8.20 41.81
N GLN A 623 -2.68 7.39 42.88
CA GLN A 623 -1.40 7.14 43.58
C GLN A 623 -0.89 5.69 43.56
N ASP A 624 -1.67 4.70 43.12
CA ASP A 624 -1.17 3.33 42.97
C ASP A 624 -0.75 3.10 41.50
N ASP A 625 0.43 2.52 41.30
CA ASP A 625 0.92 2.16 39.96
C ASP A 625 0.14 0.93 39.50
N GLU A 626 -0.79 1.08 38.54
CA GLU A 626 -1.60 -0.02 37.97
C GLU A 626 -0.74 -1.18 37.44
N SER A 627 0.57 -0.95 37.25
CA SER A 627 1.56 -1.95 36.87
C SER A 627 1.73 -3.10 37.87
N ASP A 628 1.38 -2.90 39.15
CA ASP A 628 1.58 -3.93 40.19
C ASP A 628 0.46 -4.98 40.24
N TYR A 629 -0.65 -4.77 39.53
CA TYR A 629 -1.81 -5.66 39.54
C TYR A 629 -1.94 -6.48 38.25
N PHE A 630 -2.30 -7.76 38.42
CA PHE A 630 -2.60 -8.69 37.34
C PHE A 630 -4.09 -8.63 37.02
N PHE A 631 -4.45 -7.96 35.93
CA PHE A 631 -5.82 -7.91 35.44
C PHE A 631 -6.06 -8.98 34.38
N PRO A 632 -7.23 -9.65 34.38
CA PRO A 632 -7.59 -10.57 33.31
C PRO A 632 -7.70 -9.82 31.98
N LYS A 633 -7.37 -10.51 30.90
CA LYS A 633 -7.60 -10.05 29.53
C LYS A 633 -8.04 -11.24 28.69
N ALA A 634 -9.17 -11.14 28.01
CA ALA A 634 -9.53 -12.12 26.99
C ALA A 634 -8.89 -11.75 25.66
N ILE A 635 -8.39 -12.75 24.94
CA ILE A 635 -7.92 -12.58 23.57
C ILE A 635 -8.68 -13.54 22.67
N PHE A 636 -9.30 -13.00 21.63
CA PHE A 636 -10.01 -13.76 20.60
C PHE A 636 -9.26 -13.64 19.29
N ASP A 637 -8.77 -14.76 18.75
CA ASP A 637 -7.98 -14.75 17.53
C ASP A 637 -8.84 -14.97 16.27
N LEU A 638 -8.99 -13.91 15.47
CA LEU A 638 -9.80 -13.94 14.26
C LEU A 638 -8.98 -14.41 13.04
N ALA A 639 -9.50 -15.41 12.35
CA ALA A 639 -9.05 -15.93 11.06
C ALA A 639 -9.35 -14.95 9.91
N LEU A 640 -10.53 -14.33 9.96
CA LEU A 640 -11.07 -13.40 8.97
C LEU A 640 -11.54 -12.12 9.65
N GLY A 641 -11.73 -11.05 8.87
CA GLY A 641 -12.47 -9.91 9.36
C GLY A 641 -13.90 -10.30 9.74
N THR A 642 -14.48 -9.59 10.71
CA THR A 642 -15.91 -9.71 11.04
C THR A 642 -16.61 -8.35 11.00
N PRO A 643 -17.83 -8.25 10.45
CA PRO A 643 -18.58 -7.01 10.48
C PRO A 643 -18.94 -6.58 11.90
N SER A 644 -19.16 -7.54 12.81
CA SER A 644 -19.49 -7.25 14.22
C SER A 644 -18.98 -8.36 15.13
N LEU A 645 -18.32 -7.96 16.22
CA LEU A 645 -17.89 -8.84 17.30
C LEU A 645 -18.55 -8.37 18.60
N ILE A 646 -19.37 -9.24 19.16
CA ILE A 646 -20.05 -9.03 20.43
C ILE A 646 -19.38 -9.93 21.47
N VAL A 647 -18.86 -9.33 22.54
CA VAL A 647 -18.21 -10.05 23.63
C VAL A 647 -19.00 -9.84 24.92
N ASP A 648 -19.58 -10.91 25.43
CA ASP A 648 -20.27 -10.97 26.71
C ASP A 648 -19.32 -11.43 27.81
N VAL A 649 -19.37 -10.77 28.98
CA VAL A 649 -18.75 -11.28 30.22
C VAL A 649 -19.84 -12.03 30.99
N VAL A 650 -19.82 -13.35 30.94
CA VAL A 650 -20.91 -14.19 31.45
C VAL A 650 -20.56 -14.68 32.86
N PRO A 651 -21.36 -14.36 33.89
CA PRO A 651 -21.19 -14.90 35.23
C PRO A 651 -21.68 -16.35 35.30
N LEU A 652 -20.93 -17.22 35.97
CA LEU A 652 -21.29 -18.64 36.11
C LEU A 652 -22.12 -18.95 37.35
N ASP A 653 -21.96 -18.16 38.41
CA ASP A 653 -22.67 -18.34 39.68
C ASP A 653 -23.51 -17.11 39.98
N VAL A 654 -24.79 -17.10 39.61
CA VAL A 654 -25.71 -15.99 39.88
C VAL A 654 -26.56 -16.30 41.12
N CYS A 655 -26.70 -15.33 42.02
CA CYS A 655 -27.44 -15.51 43.26
C CYS A 655 -28.40 -14.37 43.59
N THR A 656 -29.41 -14.69 44.40
CA THR A 656 -30.38 -13.71 44.88
C THR A 656 -29.73 -12.73 45.87
N PRO A 657 -30.24 -11.49 46.01
CA PRO A 657 -29.72 -10.52 46.98
C PRO A 657 -29.63 -11.04 48.42
N GLU A 658 -30.51 -11.97 48.81
CA GLU A 658 -30.55 -12.60 50.15
C GLU A 658 -29.41 -13.60 50.40
N THR A 659 -28.75 -14.06 49.34
CA THR A 659 -27.67 -15.06 49.35
C THR A 659 -26.31 -14.50 48.95
N ALA A 660 -26.25 -13.22 48.54
CA ALA A 660 -25.02 -12.56 48.06
C ALA A 660 -24.03 -12.20 49.19
N ASP A 661 -24.47 -12.19 50.45
CA ASP A 661 -23.66 -11.82 51.62
C ASP A 661 -22.46 -12.76 51.89
N SER A 662 -22.34 -13.89 51.19
CA SER A 662 -21.20 -14.81 51.32
C SER A 662 -20.04 -14.56 50.35
N GLY A 663 -20.15 -13.58 49.44
CA GLY A 663 -19.11 -13.26 48.45
C GLY A 663 -18.82 -14.36 47.41
N ALA A 664 -19.66 -15.39 47.33
CA ALA A 664 -19.41 -16.61 46.56
C ALA A 664 -20.13 -16.64 45.20
N CYS A 665 -20.82 -15.57 44.82
CA CYS A 665 -21.69 -15.52 43.64
C CYS A 665 -22.00 -14.07 43.22
N VAL A 666 -22.32 -13.91 41.95
CA VAL A 666 -22.68 -12.65 41.29
C VAL A 666 -24.15 -12.32 41.58
N PRO A 667 -24.46 -11.17 42.18
CA PRO A 667 -25.84 -10.75 42.44
C PRO A 667 -26.67 -10.64 41.14
N GLU A 668 -27.89 -11.16 41.15
CA GLU A 668 -28.79 -11.14 39.97
C GLU A 668 -29.07 -9.71 39.45
N ASN A 669 -29.08 -8.71 40.33
CA ASN A 669 -29.26 -7.31 39.94
C ASN A 669 -28.05 -6.69 39.22
N ALA A 670 -26.90 -7.37 39.19
CA ALA A 670 -25.74 -7.00 38.39
C ALA A 670 -25.78 -7.59 36.97
N VAL A 671 -26.69 -8.53 36.70
CA VAL A 671 -26.81 -9.24 35.42
C VAL A 671 -27.95 -8.64 34.59
N PHE A 672 -27.69 -8.36 33.33
CA PHE A 672 -28.69 -7.94 32.36
C PHE A 672 -28.70 -8.86 31.15
N SER A 673 -29.80 -8.89 30.39
CA SER A 673 -29.90 -9.70 29.17
C SER A 673 -29.21 -8.99 28.00
N SER A 674 -28.20 -9.63 27.40
CA SER A 674 -27.71 -9.27 26.06
C SER A 674 -28.51 -10.01 24.98
N PHE A 675 -28.18 -9.76 23.71
CA PHE A 675 -28.80 -10.48 22.59
C PHE A 675 -28.54 -12.00 22.63
N PHE A 676 -27.40 -12.43 23.18
CA PHE A 676 -27.01 -13.85 23.23
C PHE A 676 -27.07 -14.45 24.63
N ASN A 677 -26.56 -13.74 25.65
CA ASN A 677 -26.39 -14.28 26.99
C ASN A 677 -26.81 -13.29 28.09
N PRO A 678 -27.25 -13.77 29.26
CA PRO A 678 -27.20 -12.99 30.48
C PRO A 678 -25.74 -12.62 30.80
N THR A 679 -25.47 -11.33 31.00
CA THR A 679 -24.11 -10.81 31.13
C THR A 679 -24.04 -9.67 32.14
N ILE A 680 -22.85 -9.43 32.68
CA ILE A 680 -22.54 -8.24 33.47
C ILE A 680 -21.93 -7.11 32.61
N ARG A 681 -21.50 -7.43 31.38
CA ARG A 681 -20.91 -6.47 30.43
C ARG A 681 -21.00 -7.02 29.01
N ASN A 682 -21.58 -6.23 28.12
CA ASN A 682 -21.66 -6.50 26.69
C ASN A 682 -20.78 -5.49 25.95
N ILE A 683 -19.78 -5.97 25.21
CA ILE A 683 -18.84 -5.14 24.44
C ILE A 683 -19.11 -5.39 22.97
N VAL A 684 -19.40 -4.33 22.21
CA VAL A 684 -19.65 -4.42 20.77
C VAL A 684 -18.55 -3.67 20.04
N ARG A 685 -17.94 -4.34 19.06
CA ARG A 685 -17.01 -3.73 18.11
C ARG A 685 -17.41 -4.09 16.70
N GLU A 686 -17.31 -3.14 15.79
CA GLU A 686 -17.75 -3.29 14.40
C GLU A 686 -16.54 -3.21 13.45
N HIS A 687 -16.64 -3.86 12.29
CA HIS A 687 -15.69 -3.81 11.19
C HIS A 687 -14.25 -4.12 11.62
N LEU A 688 -14.09 -5.25 12.32
CA LEU A 688 -12.80 -5.66 12.83
C LEU A 688 -11.96 -6.36 11.76
N PRO A 689 -10.64 -6.13 11.73
CA PRO A 689 -9.73 -6.89 10.89
C PRO A 689 -9.51 -8.31 11.46
N PRO A 690 -8.94 -9.24 10.67
CA PRO A 690 -8.41 -10.49 11.22
C PRO A 690 -7.29 -10.22 12.23
N GLY A 691 -6.99 -11.22 13.06
CA GLY A 691 -5.95 -11.16 14.10
C GLY A 691 -6.51 -11.13 15.53
N LYS A 692 -5.60 -10.99 16.49
CA LYS A 692 -5.91 -10.99 17.92
C LYS A 692 -6.74 -9.77 18.30
N GLN A 693 -7.91 -10.00 18.88
CA GLN A 693 -8.78 -8.99 19.45
C GLN A 693 -8.73 -9.08 20.98
N GLU A 694 -8.22 -8.03 21.61
CA GLU A 694 -7.99 -7.99 23.05
C GLU A 694 -9.11 -7.27 23.79
N TYR A 695 -9.57 -7.89 24.87
CA TYR A 695 -10.63 -7.42 25.74
C TYR A 695 -10.12 -7.44 27.18
N PRO A 696 -9.40 -6.39 27.60
CA PRO A 696 -8.96 -6.24 28.98
C PRO A 696 -10.15 -6.13 29.93
N TRP A 697 -9.93 -6.58 31.17
CA TRP A 697 -10.84 -6.37 32.28
C TRP A 697 -10.86 -4.90 32.70
N GLU A 698 -11.51 -4.07 31.89
CA GLU A 698 -11.72 -2.65 32.16
C GLU A 698 -12.98 -2.45 32.99
N TRP A 699 -12.81 -2.08 34.26
CA TRP A 699 -13.92 -1.56 35.06
C TRP A 699 -13.44 -0.46 36.00
N LEU A 700 -13.56 0.78 35.52
CA LEU A 700 -13.45 1.98 36.33
C LEU A 700 -14.73 2.80 36.16
N PRO A 701 -15.73 2.67 37.04
CA PRO A 701 -16.77 3.67 37.10
C PRO A 701 -16.25 4.82 37.95
N SER A 702 -16.33 6.01 37.38
CA SER A 702 -16.40 7.28 38.12
C SER A 702 -17.56 7.33 39.15
N THR A 703 -18.36 6.27 39.27
CA THR A 703 -19.52 6.12 40.16
C THR A 703 -19.32 5.16 41.34
N GLY A 704 -18.16 4.48 41.48
CA GLY A 704 -17.82 3.69 42.68
C GLY A 704 -18.61 2.39 42.92
N SER A 705 -19.35 1.89 41.94
CA SER A 705 -19.74 0.46 41.95
C SER A 705 -18.50 -0.40 41.65
N TYR A 706 -18.54 -1.74 41.79
CA TYR A 706 -17.47 -2.66 41.33
C TYR A 706 -18.08 -3.93 40.72
N VAL A 707 -17.31 -4.67 39.91
CA VAL A 707 -17.74 -6.00 39.45
C VAL A 707 -17.77 -6.95 40.65
N PRO A 708 -18.83 -7.75 40.86
CA PRO A 708 -18.88 -8.68 41.98
C PRO A 708 -17.75 -9.74 41.91
N PRO A 709 -17.19 -10.19 43.05
CA PRO A 709 -16.34 -11.38 43.05
C PRO A 709 -17.16 -12.59 42.54
N GLY A 710 -16.49 -13.52 41.87
CA GLY A 710 -17.15 -14.69 41.29
C GLY A 710 -16.42 -15.30 40.11
N ARG A 711 -17.05 -16.30 39.50
CA ARG A 711 -16.55 -17.00 38.32
C ARG A 711 -17.15 -16.43 37.04
N TYR A 712 -16.28 -16.23 36.07
CA TYR A 712 -16.61 -15.63 34.78
C TYR A 712 -15.95 -16.38 33.64
N HIS A 713 -16.53 -16.25 32.46
CA HIS A 713 -15.82 -16.44 31.20
C HIS A 713 -16.29 -15.37 30.20
N TYR A 714 -15.49 -15.13 29.18
CA TYR A 714 -15.89 -14.30 28.05
C TYR A 714 -16.51 -15.20 26.97
N VAL A 715 -17.59 -14.73 26.36
CA VAL A 715 -18.22 -15.38 25.20
C VAL A 715 -18.20 -14.39 24.05
N ALA A 716 -17.46 -14.73 23.00
CA ALA A 716 -17.36 -13.93 21.78
C ALA A 716 -18.29 -14.49 20.71
N HIS A 717 -19.09 -13.61 20.11
CA HIS A 717 -19.95 -13.85 18.97
C HIS A 717 -19.47 -12.99 17.80
N ALA A 718 -18.89 -13.62 16.78
CA ALA A 718 -18.45 -12.96 15.56
C ALA A 718 -19.48 -13.17 14.45
N LEU A 719 -19.97 -12.09 13.84
CA LEU A 719 -20.87 -12.17 12.70
C LEU A 719 -20.13 -12.68 11.47
N SER A 720 -20.65 -13.72 10.84
CA SER A 720 -20.15 -14.22 9.56
C SER A 720 -20.14 -13.14 8.48
N LEU A 721 -19.15 -13.18 7.60
CA LEU A 721 -19.11 -12.32 6.40
C LEU A 721 -20.37 -12.54 5.56
N LEU A 722 -20.98 -11.47 5.04
CA LEU A 722 -22.27 -11.53 4.34
C LEU A 722 -23.41 -12.15 5.20
N GLY A 723 -23.26 -12.16 6.52
CA GLY A 723 -24.28 -12.60 7.46
C GLY A 723 -25.30 -11.53 7.79
N ASP A 724 -26.55 -11.92 7.96
CA ASP A 724 -27.61 -11.10 8.58
C ASP A 724 -27.41 -11.02 10.12
N PRO A 725 -27.17 -9.83 10.71
CA PRO A 725 -26.97 -9.66 12.15
C PRO A 725 -28.19 -10.07 12.98
N PHE A 726 -29.39 -10.10 12.41
CA PHE A 726 -30.61 -10.49 13.12
C PHE A 726 -30.86 -12.01 13.09
N ASN A 727 -30.05 -12.78 12.36
CA ASN A 727 -30.13 -14.22 12.33
C ASN A 727 -28.99 -14.86 13.15
N ILE A 728 -29.35 -15.47 14.28
CA ILE A 728 -28.40 -16.10 15.20
C ILE A 728 -27.54 -17.19 14.54
N SER A 729 -28.03 -17.86 13.49
CA SER A 729 -27.28 -18.91 12.79
C SER A 729 -26.11 -18.37 11.95
N HIS A 730 -26.04 -17.06 11.74
CA HIS A 730 -24.92 -16.41 11.04
C HIS A 730 -23.82 -15.95 11.99
N TRP A 731 -23.91 -16.24 13.29
CA TRP A 731 -22.90 -15.87 14.26
C TRP A 731 -22.07 -17.09 14.67
N GLN A 732 -20.75 -16.93 14.68
CA GLN A 732 -19.81 -17.92 15.21
C GLN A 732 -19.48 -17.59 16.65
N THR A 733 -19.58 -18.58 17.53
CA THR A 733 -19.42 -18.37 18.98
C THR A 733 -18.23 -19.16 19.51
N VAL A 734 -17.39 -18.49 20.31
CA VAL A 734 -16.32 -19.14 21.08
C VAL A 734 -16.34 -18.63 22.52
N GLN A 735 -15.91 -19.48 23.45
CA GLN A 735 -15.79 -19.14 24.86
C GLN A 735 -14.31 -19.10 25.25
N SER A 736 -13.95 -18.19 26.15
CA SER A 736 -12.67 -18.26 26.84
C SER A 736 -12.71 -19.35 27.93
N PRO A 737 -11.54 -19.78 28.43
CA PRO A 737 -11.45 -20.42 29.74
C PRO A 737 -12.17 -19.65 30.85
N VAL A 738 -12.59 -20.38 31.89
CA VAL A 738 -13.15 -19.82 33.12
C VAL A 738 -12.05 -19.17 33.95
N PHE A 739 -12.36 -18.07 34.63
CA PHE A 739 -11.49 -17.41 35.60
C PHE A 739 -12.29 -16.87 36.79
N HIS A 740 -11.60 -16.62 37.89
CA HIS A 740 -12.17 -16.11 39.13
C HIS A 740 -11.70 -14.68 39.38
N ILE A 741 -12.61 -13.84 39.86
CA ILE A 741 -12.31 -12.52 40.39
C ILE A 741 -12.53 -12.52 41.89
N ASP A 742 -11.53 -12.03 42.62
CA ASP A 742 -11.62 -11.71 44.05
C ASP A 742 -10.94 -10.37 44.32
N TYR A 743 -11.15 -9.79 45.50
CA TYR A 743 -10.61 -8.48 45.88
C TYR A 743 -9.81 -8.58 47.18
N ASN A 744 -8.67 -7.86 47.25
CA ASN A 744 -7.80 -7.80 48.42
C ASN A 744 -8.44 -7.15 49.66
#